data_AF-A0A8D8WPC1-F1
#
_entry.id   AF-A0A8D8WPC1-F1
#
_cell.length_a   1.000
_cell.length_b   1.000
_cell.length_c   1.000
_cell.angle_alpha   90.00
_cell.angle_beta   90.00
_cell.angle_gamma   90.00
#
_symmetry.space_group_name_H-M   'P 1'
#
loop_
_entity.id
_entity.type
_entity.pdbx_description
1 polymer ?
#
loop_
_entity_poly.entity_id
_entity_poly.type
_entity_poly.pdbx_seq_one_letter_code
_entity_poly.pdbx_strand_id
1 'polypeptide(L)'
;MENTKYVFEKAGNLHNLMRKQTDPGSGKFQIIGHEKTNWLIVKWITGDKTKIGCYHYPDDSFQEMLSLKGHINVIQASINQTQTLISFVTRSTDDVYSVMLSQPWSYLKRHSHTVASMTPSKKKIDLVQQSKLQTVSQFVYRKMKTDSDSEEDECAAGVTEETYDLLIFVHHKSIVMYNCKVVKDNSTKEIIVPLPLSPVETLCTKPTWAQWDVGFQTLYFVYNKSLPPPAEGEEEEEGSERESLHPMLSALQFHDDLPHETVLNIPVNVPVSLEPFGGYLDDPVPLRIHDGSMDMIVLSDARGMVCVCHHYLYQVVQPPKSGCDTVHFAYSVILLHHSTMIHTSVTGVPYDQALDMRPTFLLIEDYLMIHAPGLFLHYLDVCLSHAPSAHIFLPSPPSSSPVQYIPLSFAPGLVLDVLSLSLFSRVIQDSRLIDLATASDCGLERKLAILHYFLVHRNNQAAVTKILEPLGETISDPNTGTILQEVLLAASYAATVATFNSDTSSFAPLLPYSVHKYTTRQEMKLSKSSTLSVAQDTLSSPVSVMLLSPQQRLNPYKRDVWNLLYEAQTGVKPGRFVPHTVVNKLLVSLHCYQPEALSRCTTPLSPSTTLGSTNDLLRLLRFKEPLPFVEKEVVTATRQEHITSVNLRELSIHLLKWSMTHSQSGKLVSCFSCTIDSILVVVALGFLSRLGLPVSSPICRIELWRFPGFYSMWREVCLN
;
A
#
# COMPACT_ATOMS: atom_id res chain seq x y z
N MET A 1 -29.56 -3.33 -19.73
CA MET A 1 -29.20 -4.17 -18.57
C MET A 1 -27.70 -4.52 -18.52
N GLU A 2 -26.80 -3.75 -19.17
CA GLU A 2 -25.35 -4.09 -19.29
C GLU A 2 -24.39 -3.09 -18.61
N ASN A 3 -24.88 -2.12 -17.82
CA ASN A 3 -24.06 -0.98 -17.38
C ASN A 3 -23.41 -1.09 -15.99
N THR A 4 -23.36 -2.27 -15.38
CA THR A 4 -22.65 -2.49 -14.11
C THR A 4 -21.44 -3.38 -14.31
N LYS A 5 -20.53 -2.99 -15.21
CA LYS A 5 -19.15 -3.48 -15.15
C LYS A 5 -18.51 -2.81 -13.93
N TYR A 6 -18.27 -3.62 -12.90
CA TYR A 6 -17.45 -3.21 -11.76
C TYR A 6 -16.08 -2.74 -12.27
N VAL A 7 -15.42 -1.93 -11.45
CA VAL A 7 -14.07 -1.41 -11.66
C VAL A 7 -13.04 -2.52 -11.88
N PHE A 8 -13.35 -3.69 -11.35
CA PHE A 8 -12.57 -4.89 -11.49
C PHE A 8 -13.22 -5.87 -12.46
N GLU A 9 -12.41 -6.54 -13.25
CA GLU A 9 -12.87 -7.64 -14.09
C GLU A 9 -13.19 -8.84 -13.23
N LYS A 10 -14.38 -9.42 -13.43
CA LYS A 10 -14.73 -10.67 -12.77
C LYS A 10 -13.80 -11.77 -13.27
N ALA A 11 -12.94 -12.26 -12.38
CA ALA A 11 -11.96 -13.30 -12.65
C ALA A 11 -12.53 -14.70 -12.37
N GLY A 12 -13.50 -14.82 -11.46
CA GLY A 12 -14.05 -16.12 -11.08
C GLY A 12 -15.09 -16.07 -9.97
N ASN A 13 -15.42 -17.23 -9.40
CA ASN A 13 -16.33 -17.34 -8.27
C ASN A 13 -15.96 -18.55 -7.39
N LEU A 14 -15.55 -18.26 -6.17
CA LEU A 14 -15.07 -19.24 -5.19
C LEU A 14 -16.20 -20.15 -4.69
N HIS A 15 -17.42 -19.61 -4.57
CA HIS A 15 -18.58 -20.38 -4.15
C HIS A 15 -18.85 -21.56 -5.10
N ASN A 16 -18.70 -21.36 -6.41
CA ASN A 16 -18.87 -22.44 -7.38
C ASN A 16 -17.79 -23.52 -7.30
N LEU A 17 -16.55 -23.13 -6.97
CA LEU A 17 -15.45 -24.09 -6.79
C LEU A 17 -15.68 -24.96 -5.55
N MET A 18 -15.96 -24.32 -4.41
CA MET A 18 -16.23 -25.04 -3.15
C MET A 18 -17.47 -25.93 -3.24
N ARG A 19 -18.51 -25.51 -3.98
CA ARG A 19 -19.71 -26.32 -4.18
C ARG A 19 -19.44 -27.62 -4.96
N LYS A 20 -18.45 -27.64 -5.87
CA LYS A 20 -18.06 -28.87 -6.58
C LYS A 20 -17.39 -29.89 -5.65
N GLN A 21 -16.79 -29.42 -4.56
CA GLN A 21 -16.01 -30.24 -3.64
C GLN A 21 -16.77 -30.61 -2.35
N THR A 22 -18.06 -30.28 -2.28
CA THR A 22 -18.90 -30.51 -1.09
C THR A 22 -20.15 -31.32 -1.43
N ASP A 23 -20.75 -31.94 -0.41
CA ASP A 23 -21.95 -32.74 -0.56
C ASP A 23 -23.12 -31.94 -1.17
N PRO A 24 -23.97 -32.56 -2.01
CA PRO A 24 -25.18 -31.91 -2.51
C PRO A 24 -26.11 -31.54 -1.35
N GLY A 25 -26.50 -30.26 -1.29
CA GLY A 25 -27.31 -29.70 -0.18
C GLY A 25 -26.54 -28.78 0.78
N SER A 26 -25.26 -28.49 0.50
CA SER A 26 -24.51 -27.42 1.17
C SER A 26 -25.23 -26.07 1.02
N GLY A 27 -25.44 -25.39 2.15
CA GLY A 27 -25.96 -24.03 2.21
C GLY A 27 -24.95 -22.98 1.73
N LYS A 28 -25.26 -21.70 1.95
CA LYS A 28 -24.36 -20.60 1.59
C LYS A 28 -23.05 -20.67 2.39
N PHE A 29 -21.92 -20.59 1.70
CA PHE A 29 -20.59 -20.48 2.32
C PHE A 29 -20.35 -19.08 2.88
N GLN A 30 -19.67 -19.01 4.02
CA GLN A 30 -19.18 -17.77 4.62
C GLN A 30 -17.72 -17.94 5.03
N ILE A 31 -16.87 -16.97 4.70
CA ILE A 31 -15.48 -16.94 5.16
C ILE A 31 -15.45 -16.51 6.61
N ILE A 32 -14.66 -17.21 7.41
CA ILE A 32 -14.50 -16.99 8.85
C ILE A 32 -13.02 -16.91 9.28
N GLY A 33 -12.07 -16.96 8.35
CA GLY A 33 -10.65 -16.78 8.66
C GLY A 33 -9.76 -16.85 7.44
N HIS A 34 -8.52 -16.37 7.58
CA HIS A 34 -7.48 -16.39 6.56
C HIS A 34 -6.11 -16.58 7.23
N GLU A 35 -5.31 -17.52 6.71
CA GLU A 35 -4.04 -17.91 7.32
C GLU A 35 -2.81 -17.54 6.47
N LYS A 36 -1.63 -17.49 7.09
CA LYS A 36 -0.35 -17.13 6.44
C LYS A 36 0.01 -18.06 5.29
N THR A 37 -0.38 -19.32 5.39
CA THR A 37 -0.24 -20.35 4.36
C THR A 37 -1.34 -20.26 3.29
N ASN A 38 -2.06 -19.13 3.22
CA ASN A 38 -3.07 -18.83 2.21
C ASN A 38 -4.32 -19.72 2.23
N TRP A 39 -4.56 -20.38 3.36
CA TRP A 39 -5.80 -21.11 3.57
C TRP A 39 -6.92 -20.14 3.92
N LEU A 40 -8.04 -20.24 3.21
CA LEU A 40 -9.29 -19.60 3.59
C LEU A 40 -10.09 -20.56 4.46
N ILE A 41 -10.50 -20.11 5.64
CA ILE A 41 -11.36 -20.90 6.53
C ILE A 41 -12.80 -20.51 6.24
N VAL A 42 -13.63 -21.50 5.96
CA VAL A 42 -15.02 -21.30 5.56
C VAL A 42 -15.95 -22.12 6.45
N LYS A 43 -17.13 -21.55 6.72
CA LYS A 43 -18.26 -22.28 7.31
C LYS A 43 -19.41 -22.40 6.32
N TRP A 44 -20.17 -23.45 6.48
CA TRP A 44 -21.44 -23.65 5.80
C TRP A 44 -22.34 -24.55 6.64
N ILE A 45 -23.62 -24.57 6.30
CA ILE A 45 -24.63 -25.39 6.96
C ILE A 45 -24.99 -26.54 6.03
N THR A 46 -25.07 -27.76 6.56
CA THR A 46 -25.55 -28.95 5.82
C THR A 46 -26.52 -29.72 6.72
N GLY A 47 -27.82 -29.66 6.41
CA GLY A 47 -28.86 -30.17 7.31
C GLY A 47 -28.83 -29.42 8.65
N ASP A 48 -28.85 -30.16 9.77
CA ASP A 48 -28.78 -29.63 11.15
C ASP A 48 -27.34 -29.63 11.72
N LYS A 49 -26.35 -29.34 10.86
CA LYS A 49 -24.94 -29.29 11.26
C LYS A 49 -24.25 -28.07 10.69
N THR A 50 -23.56 -27.33 11.54
CA THR A 50 -22.56 -26.34 11.12
C THR A 50 -21.25 -27.07 10.80
N LYS A 51 -20.74 -26.92 9.58
CA LYS A 51 -19.43 -27.46 9.16
C LYS A 51 -18.42 -26.33 9.01
N ILE A 52 -17.16 -26.63 9.32
CA ILE A 52 -15.99 -25.77 9.11
C ILE A 52 -14.98 -26.53 8.26
N GLY A 53 -14.39 -25.85 7.29
CA GLY A 53 -13.39 -26.40 6.40
C GLY A 53 -12.38 -25.35 5.99
N CYS A 54 -11.28 -25.81 5.41
CA CYS A 54 -10.27 -24.94 4.83
C CYS A 54 -10.19 -25.18 3.33
N TYR A 55 -10.04 -24.09 2.58
CA TYR A 55 -9.89 -24.10 1.14
C TYR A 55 -8.56 -23.45 0.77
N HIS A 56 -7.74 -24.16 0.00
CA HIS A 56 -6.51 -23.65 -0.57
C HIS A 56 -6.73 -23.37 -2.05
N TYR A 57 -6.76 -22.08 -2.41
CA TYR A 57 -7.07 -21.65 -3.76
C TYR A 57 -6.02 -22.07 -4.81
N PRO A 58 -4.70 -21.96 -4.58
CA PRO A 58 -3.69 -22.34 -5.57
C PRO A 58 -3.78 -23.81 -6.01
N ASP A 59 -4.07 -24.70 -5.06
CA ASP A 59 -4.15 -26.14 -5.33
C ASP A 59 -5.58 -26.61 -5.65
N ASP A 60 -6.55 -25.69 -5.67
CA ASP A 60 -7.99 -25.98 -5.73
C ASP A 60 -8.37 -27.14 -4.80
N SER A 61 -7.90 -27.09 -3.54
CA SER A 61 -8.08 -28.18 -2.58
C SER A 61 -8.97 -27.75 -1.42
N PHE A 62 -9.95 -28.59 -1.09
CA PHE A 62 -10.88 -28.37 0.01
C PHE A 62 -10.78 -29.49 1.03
N GLN A 63 -10.74 -29.13 2.31
CA GLN A 63 -10.70 -30.07 3.41
C GLN A 63 -11.72 -29.70 4.49
N GLU A 64 -12.65 -30.63 4.76
CA GLU A 64 -13.55 -30.52 5.92
C GLU A 64 -12.76 -30.76 7.22
N MET A 65 -12.80 -29.77 8.12
CA MET A 65 -12.02 -29.76 9.36
C MET A 65 -12.87 -30.18 10.55
N LEU A 66 -14.09 -29.66 10.68
CA LEU A 66 -14.94 -29.89 11.85
C LEU A 66 -16.42 -29.96 11.47
N SER A 67 -17.16 -30.85 12.12
CA SER A 67 -18.62 -30.92 12.02
C SER A 67 -19.24 -30.77 13.40
N LEU A 68 -19.97 -29.67 13.60
CA LEU A 68 -20.65 -29.32 14.83
C LEU A 68 -22.12 -29.71 14.72
N LYS A 69 -22.67 -30.34 15.77
CA LYS A 69 -24.11 -30.63 15.85
C LYS A 69 -24.89 -29.37 16.16
N GLY A 70 -25.96 -29.12 15.41
CA GLY A 70 -26.82 -27.94 15.52
C GLY A 70 -26.31 -26.76 14.68
N HIS A 71 -27.19 -25.76 14.55
CA HIS A 71 -26.92 -24.48 13.89
C HIS A 71 -26.12 -23.53 14.80
N ILE A 72 -24.85 -23.85 15.04
CA ILE A 72 -23.95 -23.02 15.84
C ILE A 72 -23.48 -21.83 15.00
N ASN A 73 -23.64 -20.61 15.53
CA ASN A 73 -23.11 -19.39 14.91
C ASN A 73 -21.62 -19.21 15.21
N VAL A 74 -20.78 -19.75 14.33
CA VAL A 74 -19.32 -19.56 14.36
C VAL A 74 -18.98 -18.29 13.58
N ILE A 75 -18.37 -17.30 14.21
CA ILE A 75 -18.12 -16.00 13.57
C ILE A 75 -16.70 -15.89 13.01
N GLN A 76 -15.75 -16.57 13.64
CA GLN A 76 -14.33 -16.53 13.28
C GLN A 76 -13.65 -17.86 13.65
N ALA A 77 -12.63 -18.24 12.90
CA ALA A 77 -11.77 -19.38 13.22
C ALA A 77 -10.34 -19.17 12.71
N SER A 78 -9.40 -19.85 13.37
CA SER A 78 -8.00 -19.92 12.98
C SER A 78 -7.44 -21.34 13.18
N ILE A 79 -6.50 -21.73 12.33
CA ILE A 79 -5.79 -23.02 12.39
C ILE A 79 -4.29 -22.78 12.54
N ASN A 80 -3.63 -23.67 13.28
CA ASN A 80 -2.18 -23.63 13.39
C ASN A 80 -1.50 -24.15 12.11
N GLN A 81 -0.19 -23.88 12.00
CA GLN A 81 0.61 -24.17 10.81
C GLN A 81 0.61 -25.64 10.37
N THR A 82 0.47 -26.58 11.30
CA THR A 82 0.44 -28.03 11.02
C THR A 82 -0.99 -28.58 10.89
N GLN A 83 -2.01 -27.72 11.01
CA GLN A 83 -3.42 -28.09 10.97
C GLN A 83 -3.83 -29.14 12.03
N THR A 84 -3.10 -29.20 13.15
CA THR A 84 -3.37 -30.10 14.29
C THR A 84 -4.36 -29.51 15.28
N LEU A 85 -4.47 -28.17 15.34
CA LEU A 85 -5.36 -27.44 16.22
C LEU A 85 -6.22 -26.45 15.43
N ILE A 86 -7.46 -26.31 15.85
CA ILE A 86 -8.38 -25.28 15.37
C ILE A 86 -8.94 -24.51 16.57
N SER A 87 -8.83 -23.19 16.51
CA SER A 87 -9.53 -22.27 17.41
C SER A 87 -10.70 -21.66 16.65
N PHE A 88 -11.86 -21.54 17.30
CA PHE A 88 -13.01 -20.88 16.70
C PHE A 88 -13.82 -20.14 17.75
N VAL A 89 -14.45 -19.05 17.32
CA VAL A 89 -15.28 -18.18 18.15
C VAL A 89 -16.74 -18.41 17.82
N THR A 90 -17.53 -18.66 18.86
CA THR A 90 -18.99 -18.77 18.76
C THR A 90 -19.67 -17.57 19.39
N ARG A 91 -20.74 -17.09 18.75
CA ARG A 91 -21.61 -16.03 19.28
C ARG A 91 -23.00 -16.60 19.59
N SER A 92 -23.44 -16.49 20.84
CA SER A 92 -24.81 -16.88 21.23
C SER A 92 -25.82 -15.79 20.82
N THR A 93 -27.11 -16.09 20.98
CA THR A 93 -28.22 -15.12 20.75
C THR A 93 -28.19 -13.93 21.69
N ASP A 94 -27.54 -14.06 22.85
CA ASP A 94 -27.43 -13.02 23.87
C ASP A 94 -26.14 -12.19 23.71
N ASP A 95 -25.52 -12.23 22.52
CA ASP A 95 -24.24 -11.61 22.19
C ASP A 95 -23.10 -12.01 23.14
N VAL A 96 -23.14 -13.27 23.57
CA VAL A 96 -22.07 -13.87 24.38
C VAL A 96 -21.10 -14.59 23.46
N TYR A 97 -19.86 -14.12 23.47
CA TYR A 97 -18.74 -14.67 22.73
C TYR A 97 -18.03 -15.74 23.56
N SER A 98 -17.61 -16.83 22.92
CA SER A 98 -16.81 -17.88 23.56
C SER A 98 -15.76 -18.40 22.59
N VAL A 99 -14.54 -18.62 23.10
CA VAL A 99 -13.41 -19.13 22.31
C VAL A 99 -13.22 -20.60 22.63
N MET A 100 -13.30 -21.42 21.59
CA MET A 100 -13.18 -22.87 21.66
C MET A 100 -11.87 -23.29 21.02
N LEU A 101 -11.15 -24.23 21.66
CA LEU A 101 -10.01 -24.92 21.07
C LEU A 101 -10.35 -26.40 20.89
N SER A 102 -10.04 -26.95 19.72
CA SER A 102 -10.33 -28.35 19.38
C SER A 102 -9.30 -28.92 18.39
N GLN A 103 -9.35 -30.24 18.22
CA GLN A 103 -8.59 -30.96 17.19
C GLN A 103 -9.45 -31.16 15.93
N PRO A 104 -8.93 -30.88 14.72
CA PRO A 104 -9.65 -31.12 13.48
C PRO A 104 -9.90 -32.62 13.23
N TRP A 105 -11.08 -32.95 12.71
CA TRP A 105 -11.47 -34.31 12.33
C TRP A 105 -10.60 -34.89 11.21
N SER A 106 -10.22 -34.07 10.23
CA SER A 106 -9.33 -34.48 9.14
C SER A 106 -7.99 -34.99 9.66
N TYR A 107 -7.45 -34.35 10.69
CA TYR A 107 -6.20 -34.75 11.34
C TYR A 107 -6.37 -36.11 12.04
N LEU A 108 -7.43 -36.26 12.84
CA LEU A 108 -7.76 -37.50 13.53
C LEU A 108 -7.92 -38.68 12.56
N LYS A 109 -8.56 -38.47 11.42
CA LYS A 109 -8.75 -39.50 10.38
C LYS A 109 -7.45 -39.95 9.73
N ARG A 110 -6.44 -39.08 9.60
CA ARG A 110 -5.14 -39.43 8.99
C ARG A 110 -4.24 -40.24 9.92
N HIS A 111 -4.37 -40.08 11.24
CA HIS A 111 -3.40 -40.63 12.21
C HIS A 111 -3.97 -41.73 13.11
N SER A 112 -5.29 -41.87 13.21
CA SER A 112 -5.94 -42.99 13.91
C SER A 112 -6.27 -44.12 12.92
N HIS A 113 -5.63 -45.29 13.07
CA HIS A 113 -6.01 -46.51 12.36
C HIS A 113 -7.19 -47.26 13.04
N THR A 114 -7.71 -46.74 14.15
CA THR A 114 -8.70 -47.43 15.01
C THR A 114 -10.00 -46.63 15.08
N VAL A 115 -10.57 -46.27 13.93
CA VAL A 115 -11.75 -45.39 13.83
C VAL A 115 -13.08 -46.09 14.16
N ALA A 116 -13.09 -47.39 14.48
CA ALA A 116 -14.34 -48.11 14.76
C ALA A 116 -14.85 -47.99 16.20
N SER A 117 -14.05 -47.54 17.19
CA SER A 117 -14.46 -47.63 18.60
C SER A 117 -14.06 -46.45 19.49
N MET A 118 -13.32 -45.46 19.00
CA MET A 118 -13.08 -44.24 19.78
C MET A 118 -14.08 -43.17 19.34
N THR A 119 -15.15 -43.01 20.11
CA THR A 119 -15.80 -41.70 20.18
C THR A 119 -14.70 -40.69 20.49
N PRO A 120 -14.43 -39.69 19.62
CA PRO A 120 -13.44 -38.67 19.93
C PRO A 120 -13.83 -38.11 21.27
N SER A 121 -12.95 -38.22 22.26
CA SER A 121 -13.21 -37.58 23.53
C SER A 121 -13.43 -36.11 23.21
N LYS A 122 -14.66 -35.66 23.48
CA LYS A 122 -15.21 -34.34 23.16
C LYS A 122 -14.54 -33.24 23.99
N LYS A 123 -13.22 -33.23 24.13
CA LYS A 123 -12.51 -32.19 24.89
C LYS A 123 -12.39 -30.95 23.99
N LYS A 124 -13.52 -30.26 23.81
CA LYS A 124 -13.50 -28.83 23.51
C LYS A 124 -13.01 -28.13 24.76
N ILE A 125 -12.02 -27.27 24.61
CA ILE A 125 -11.51 -26.46 25.71
C ILE A 125 -12.05 -25.06 25.52
N ASP A 126 -12.78 -24.57 26.53
CA ASP A 126 -13.24 -23.19 26.58
C ASP A 126 -12.10 -22.31 27.08
N LEU A 127 -11.47 -21.55 26.17
CA LEU A 127 -10.37 -20.65 26.52
C LEU A 127 -10.89 -19.35 27.12
N VAL A 128 -12.01 -18.86 26.58
CA VAL A 128 -12.73 -17.71 27.10
C VAL A 128 -14.18 -18.12 27.28
N GLN A 129 -14.59 -18.25 28.54
CA GLN A 129 -15.97 -18.53 28.90
C GLN A 129 -16.75 -17.22 28.97
N GLN A 130 -17.70 -17.08 28.05
CA GLN A 130 -18.78 -16.09 28.12
C GLN A 130 -18.33 -14.63 28.29
N SER A 131 -17.84 -14.02 27.20
CA SER A 131 -17.58 -12.58 27.13
C SER A 131 -18.76 -11.85 26.48
N LYS A 132 -19.18 -10.70 27.03
CA LYS A 132 -20.11 -9.77 26.34
C LYS A 132 -19.39 -8.87 25.31
N LEU A 133 -18.07 -8.91 25.30
CA LEU A 133 -17.22 -8.13 24.41
C LEU A 133 -16.74 -9.03 23.27
N GLN A 134 -16.70 -8.49 22.06
CA GLN A 134 -16.24 -9.22 20.89
C GLN A 134 -14.85 -9.80 21.16
N THR A 135 -14.72 -11.08 20.83
CA THR A 135 -13.51 -11.86 21.06
C THR A 135 -13.08 -12.49 19.75
N VAL A 136 -11.78 -12.50 19.50
CA VAL A 136 -11.18 -13.04 18.28
C VAL A 136 -9.97 -13.89 18.66
N SER A 137 -9.69 -14.96 17.91
CA SER A 137 -8.52 -15.81 18.14
C SER A 137 -7.70 -16.05 16.86
N GLN A 138 -6.37 -16.06 16.98
CA GLN A 138 -5.48 -16.21 15.81
C GLN A 138 -4.18 -16.91 16.18
N PHE A 139 -3.82 -17.94 15.42
CA PHE A 139 -2.52 -18.59 15.56
C PHE A 139 -1.39 -17.74 14.97
N VAL A 140 -0.25 -17.75 15.67
CA VAL A 140 1.02 -17.20 15.20
C VAL A 140 1.83 -18.32 14.57
N TYR A 141 2.35 -18.08 13.36
CA TYR A 141 3.11 -19.04 12.57
C TYR A 141 4.60 -18.79 12.82
N ARG A 142 5.35 -19.83 13.16
CA ARG A 142 6.80 -19.73 13.38
C ARG A 142 7.52 -20.72 12.48
N LYS A 143 8.81 -20.47 12.23
CA LYS A 143 9.63 -21.48 11.58
C LYS A 143 9.71 -22.70 12.50
N MET A 144 9.32 -23.86 11.97
CA MET A 144 9.51 -25.12 12.68
C MET A 144 11.01 -25.37 12.76
N LYS A 145 11.51 -25.71 13.94
CA LYS A 145 12.86 -26.25 14.08
C LYS A 145 12.88 -27.58 13.34
N THR A 146 13.63 -27.67 12.25
CA THR A 146 13.92 -28.94 11.58
C THR A 146 14.82 -29.76 12.50
N ASP A 147 14.55 -31.06 12.62
CA ASP A 147 15.24 -32.02 13.49
C ASP A 147 16.78 -32.05 13.35
N SER A 148 17.35 -31.39 12.33
CA SER A 148 18.79 -31.28 12.10
C SER A 148 19.55 -30.40 13.11
N ASP A 149 18.88 -29.50 13.84
CA ASP A 149 19.54 -28.60 14.80
C ASP A 149 19.48 -29.12 16.25
N SER A 150 18.88 -30.29 16.46
CA SER A 150 18.67 -30.94 17.77
C SER A 150 19.06 -32.42 17.76
N GLU A 151 20.03 -32.82 16.93
CA GLU A 151 20.53 -34.20 16.90
C GLU A 151 21.31 -34.61 18.16
N GLU A 152 21.54 -33.71 19.12
CA GLU A 152 22.30 -34.05 20.33
C GLU A 152 21.46 -34.35 21.59
N ASP A 153 20.12 -34.15 21.62
CA ASP A 153 19.37 -34.33 22.89
C ASP A 153 18.01 -35.08 22.85
N GLU A 154 17.45 -35.47 21.69
CA GLU A 154 16.14 -36.17 21.65
C GLU A 154 16.23 -37.61 21.11
N CYS A 155 16.99 -38.47 21.79
CA CYS A 155 16.96 -39.91 21.55
C CYS A 155 16.89 -40.69 22.88
N ALA A 156 15.73 -40.61 23.55
CA ALA A 156 15.41 -41.57 24.63
C ALA A 156 13.91 -41.87 24.84
N ALA A 157 12.96 -41.06 24.36
CA ALA A 157 11.57 -41.15 24.85
C ALA A 157 10.45 -41.37 23.81
N GLY A 158 10.69 -41.40 22.49
CA GLY A 158 9.65 -41.69 21.50
C GLY A 158 8.44 -40.73 21.49
N VAL A 159 8.55 -39.58 22.17
CA VAL A 159 7.51 -38.56 22.31
C VAL A 159 8.07 -37.25 21.75
N THR A 160 7.37 -36.62 20.81
CA THR A 160 7.72 -35.30 20.27
C THR A 160 6.73 -34.25 20.76
N GLU A 161 7.23 -33.15 21.32
CA GLU A 161 6.41 -32.05 21.85
C GLU A 161 6.50 -30.83 20.93
N GLU A 162 5.38 -30.45 20.33
CA GLU A 162 5.28 -29.25 19.50
C GLU A 162 4.53 -28.14 20.25
N THR A 163 5.04 -26.92 20.18
CA THR A 163 4.45 -25.73 20.82
C THR A 163 3.95 -24.75 19.77
N TYR A 164 2.75 -24.19 20.00
CA TYR A 164 2.09 -23.24 19.11
C TYR A 164 1.57 -22.05 19.89
N ASP A 165 1.75 -20.84 19.37
CA ASP A 165 1.25 -19.64 20.03
C ASP A 165 -0.10 -19.20 19.44
N LEU A 166 -1.04 -18.88 20.33
CA LEU A 166 -2.40 -18.45 20.04
C LEU A 166 -2.64 -17.08 20.67
N LEU A 167 -2.99 -16.09 19.84
CA LEU A 167 -3.42 -14.78 20.29
C LEU A 167 -4.92 -14.80 20.53
N ILE A 168 -5.34 -14.26 21.68
CA ILE A 168 -6.75 -14.01 21.99
C ILE A 168 -6.91 -12.52 22.26
N PHE A 169 -7.83 -11.93 21.50
CA PHE A 169 -8.16 -10.52 21.55
C PHE A 169 -9.54 -10.39 22.18
N VAL A 170 -9.67 -9.66 23.29
CA VAL A 170 -10.95 -9.32 23.90
C VAL A 170 -11.09 -7.81 23.94
N HIS A 171 -12.04 -7.26 23.18
CA HIS A 171 -12.27 -5.82 23.04
C HIS A 171 -12.34 -5.10 24.40
N HIS A 172 -11.71 -3.94 24.56
CA HIS A 172 -11.65 -3.15 25.81
C HIS A 172 -11.14 -3.90 27.06
N LYS A 173 -10.67 -5.15 26.94
CA LYS A 173 -10.19 -5.95 28.06
C LYS A 173 -8.70 -6.22 27.93
N SER A 174 -8.28 -7.03 26.96
CA SER A 174 -6.87 -7.38 26.79
C SER A 174 -6.59 -8.10 25.48
N ILE A 175 -5.31 -8.08 25.09
CA ILE A 175 -4.73 -8.97 24.08
C ILE A 175 -3.73 -9.87 24.81
N VAL A 176 -3.95 -11.19 24.76
CA VAL A 176 -3.16 -12.18 25.52
C VAL A 176 -2.66 -13.26 24.58
N MET A 177 -1.39 -13.64 24.75
CA MET A 177 -0.77 -14.75 24.05
C MET A 177 -0.80 -16.01 24.93
N TYR A 178 -1.26 -17.11 24.36
CA TYR A 178 -1.34 -18.43 24.98
C TYR A 178 -0.41 -19.40 24.27
N ASN A 179 0.21 -20.31 25.01
CA ASN A 179 0.96 -21.42 24.42
C ASN A 179 0.07 -22.68 24.41
N CYS A 180 -0.02 -23.31 23.25
CA CYS A 180 -0.73 -24.54 23.00
C CYS A 180 0.28 -25.65 22.71
N LYS A 181 0.30 -26.70 23.55
CA LYS A 181 1.19 -27.84 23.40
C LYS A 181 0.49 -29.02 22.74
N VAL A 182 1.17 -29.65 21.80
CA VAL A 182 0.73 -30.84 21.09
C VAL A 182 1.80 -31.90 21.29
N VAL A 183 1.49 -32.94 22.06
CA VAL A 183 2.40 -34.05 22.31
C VAL A 183 2.01 -35.21 21.41
N LYS A 184 2.94 -35.63 20.55
CA LYS A 184 2.80 -36.79 19.68
C LYS A 184 3.56 -37.95 20.31
N ASP A 185 2.83 -39.01 20.64
CA ASP A 185 3.43 -40.27 21.05
C ASP A 185 3.65 -41.17 19.83
N ASN A 186 4.91 -41.40 19.45
CA ASN A 186 5.26 -42.19 18.27
C ASN A 186 4.91 -43.67 18.45
N SER A 187 4.71 -44.14 19.69
CA SER A 187 4.37 -45.54 19.99
C SER A 187 2.88 -45.85 19.80
N THR A 188 1.99 -44.90 20.15
CA THR A 188 0.53 -45.05 20.03
C THR A 188 -0.07 -44.33 18.82
N LYS A 189 0.71 -43.45 18.15
CA LYS A 189 0.22 -42.46 17.16
C LYS A 189 -0.90 -41.56 17.71
N GLU A 190 -1.12 -41.55 19.02
CA GLU A 190 -2.10 -40.68 19.64
C GLU A 190 -1.49 -39.31 19.92
N ILE A 191 -2.25 -38.26 19.58
CA ILE A 191 -1.92 -36.91 19.99
C ILE A 191 -2.59 -36.64 21.34
N ILE A 192 -1.77 -36.51 22.37
CA ILE A 192 -2.19 -36.01 23.67
C ILE A 192 -1.98 -34.49 23.63
N VAL A 193 -3.05 -33.71 23.81
CA VAL A 193 -2.93 -32.26 24.04
C VAL A 193 -2.78 -32.08 25.55
N PRO A 194 -1.58 -31.84 26.10
CA PRO A 194 -1.45 -31.60 27.52
C PRO A 194 -1.87 -30.15 27.76
N LEU A 195 -3.01 -29.95 28.41
CA LEU A 195 -3.27 -28.72 29.16
C LEU A 195 -2.22 -28.64 30.28
N PRO A 196 -1.58 -27.47 30.48
CA PRO A 196 -2.28 -26.22 30.73
C PRO A 196 -2.00 -25.12 29.70
N LEU A 197 -3.06 -24.46 29.22
CA LEU A 197 -3.00 -23.16 28.53
C LEU A 197 -2.68 -22.08 29.57
N SER A 198 -1.42 -21.97 29.99
CA SER A 198 -1.01 -20.81 30.76
C SER A 198 -0.94 -19.59 29.82
N PRO A 199 -1.51 -18.44 30.20
CA PRO A 199 -1.21 -17.20 29.50
C PRO A 199 0.31 -16.98 29.58
N VAL A 200 0.95 -16.83 28.43
CA VAL A 200 2.38 -16.56 28.35
C VAL A 200 2.60 -15.11 28.73
N GLU A 201 1.81 -14.22 28.12
CA GLU A 201 2.03 -12.79 28.20
C GLU A 201 0.74 -12.02 27.88
N THR A 202 0.54 -10.89 28.55
CA THR A 202 -0.47 -9.89 28.18
C THR A 202 0.20 -8.78 27.37
N LEU A 203 -0.07 -8.73 26.07
CA LEU A 203 0.57 -7.80 25.13
C LEU A 203 0.00 -6.38 25.24
N CYS A 204 -1.29 -6.26 25.53
CA CYS A 204 -1.97 -4.99 25.68
C CYS A 204 -3.15 -5.13 26.65
N THR A 205 -3.37 -4.12 27.50
CA THR A 205 -4.54 -4.00 28.38
C THR A 205 -5.45 -2.90 27.87
N LYS A 206 -6.76 -3.15 27.90
CA LYS A 206 -7.81 -2.22 27.44
C LYS A 206 -7.57 -1.61 26.04
N PRO A 207 -7.32 -2.43 24.99
CA PRO A 207 -7.25 -1.91 23.64
C PRO A 207 -8.62 -1.38 23.20
N THR A 208 -8.64 -0.21 22.57
CA THR A 208 -9.85 0.37 21.98
C THR A 208 -10.06 -0.08 20.54
N TRP A 209 -9.02 -0.66 19.92
CA TRP A 209 -9.07 -1.34 18.62
C TRP A 209 -7.86 -2.22 18.41
N ALA A 210 -8.01 -3.27 17.60
CA ALA A 210 -6.92 -4.13 17.20
C ALA A 210 -7.14 -4.75 15.81
N GLN A 211 -6.04 -4.99 15.09
CA GLN A 211 -6.00 -5.68 13.80
C GLN A 211 -4.78 -6.60 13.74
N TRP A 212 -4.98 -7.80 13.19
CA TRP A 212 -3.89 -8.72 12.88
C TRP A 212 -3.59 -8.73 11.38
N ASP A 213 -2.33 -8.47 11.02
CA ASP A 213 -1.81 -8.67 9.67
C ASP A 213 -1.15 -10.05 9.56
N VAL A 214 -1.85 -10.94 8.87
CA VAL A 214 -1.43 -12.32 8.63
C VAL A 214 -0.17 -12.40 7.76
N GLY A 215 0.02 -11.47 6.81
CA GLY A 215 1.11 -11.51 5.85
C GLY A 215 2.45 -11.23 6.50
N PHE A 216 2.52 -10.15 7.29
CA PHE A 216 3.74 -9.74 8.00
C PHE A 216 3.80 -10.20 9.46
N GLN A 217 2.76 -10.91 9.94
CA GLN A 217 2.60 -11.30 11.34
C GLN A 217 2.80 -10.13 12.30
N THR A 218 2.07 -9.06 12.03
CA THR A 218 2.13 -7.84 12.83
C THR A 218 0.77 -7.58 13.47
N LEU A 219 0.80 -7.32 14.77
CA LEU A 219 -0.36 -6.89 15.53
C LEU A 219 -0.37 -5.37 15.63
N TYR A 220 -1.42 -4.75 15.11
CA TYR A 220 -1.72 -3.32 15.29
C TYR A 220 -2.78 -3.15 16.38
N PHE A 221 -2.60 -2.18 17.28
CA PHE A 221 -3.62 -1.87 18.29
C PHE A 221 -3.58 -0.40 18.72
N VAL A 222 -4.75 0.12 19.10
CA VAL A 222 -4.89 1.45 19.69
C VAL A 222 -5.13 1.30 21.19
N TYR A 223 -4.38 2.09 21.97
CA TYR A 223 -4.53 2.18 23.41
C TYR A 223 -4.43 3.64 23.86
N ASN A 224 -5.03 3.95 25.00
CA ASN A 224 -5.00 5.30 25.56
C ASN A 224 -3.84 5.43 26.55
N LYS A 225 -3.01 6.44 26.36
CA LYS A 225 -1.92 6.80 27.27
C LYS A 225 -2.29 8.06 28.04
N SER A 226 -2.23 8.01 29.37
CA SER A 226 -2.26 9.23 30.19
C SER A 226 -0.91 9.94 30.05
N LEU A 227 -0.90 11.21 29.66
CA LEU A 227 0.30 12.02 29.80
C LEU A 227 0.42 12.53 31.26
N PRO A 228 1.64 12.73 31.78
CA PRO A 228 1.82 13.51 32.99
C PRO A 228 1.37 14.96 32.75
N PRO A 229 0.89 15.67 33.78
CA PRO A 229 0.57 17.09 33.65
C PRO A 229 1.78 17.87 33.14
N PRO A 230 1.58 18.93 32.34
CA PRO A 230 2.67 19.78 31.87
C PRO A 230 3.47 20.31 33.07
N ALA A 231 4.78 20.43 32.90
CA ALA A 231 5.64 21.01 33.93
C ALA A 231 5.20 22.45 34.23
N GLU A 232 5.15 22.81 35.51
CA GLU A 232 4.69 24.11 36.02
C GLU A 232 5.23 25.27 35.16
N GLY A 233 4.35 25.94 34.38
CA GLY A 233 4.73 27.08 33.55
C GLY A 233 3.92 27.32 32.28
N GLU A 234 3.08 26.37 31.83
CA GLU A 234 2.13 26.59 30.73
C GLU A 234 0.76 26.97 31.33
N GLU A 235 0.26 28.15 30.97
CA GLU A 235 -1.03 28.67 31.46
C GLU A 235 -2.16 27.69 31.10
N GLU A 236 -2.81 27.12 32.11
CA GLU A 236 -3.97 26.25 31.96
C GLU A 236 -5.11 27.03 31.30
N GLU A 237 -5.57 26.60 30.12
CA GLU A 237 -6.87 27.04 29.60
C GLU A 237 -7.96 26.53 30.56
N GLU A 238 -8.53 27.46 31.36
CA GLU A 238 -9.59 27.19 32.33
C GLU A 238 -10.76 26.45 31.67
N GLY A 239 -10.91 25.15 31.96
CA GLY A 239 -12.09 24.36 31.57
C GLY A 239 -11.90 22.88 31.25
N SER A 240 -10.69 22.30 31.29
CA SER A 240 -10.46 20.91 30.90
C SER A 240 -9.88 20.00 32.00
N GLU A 241 -10.62 19.81 33.10
CA GLU A 241 -10.39 18.68 34.04
C GLU A 241 -10.83 17.33 33.42
N ARG A 242 -10.30 16.98 32.24
CA ARG A 242 -10.29 15.59 31.75
C ARG A 242 -8.83 15.22 31.66
N GLU A 243 -8.40 14.19 32.40
CA GLU A 243 -7.16 13.47 32.12
C GLU A 243 -7.04 13.34 30.60
N SER A 244 -6.06 14.03 29.99
CA SER A 244 -5.92 14.06 28.55
C SER A 244 -5.39 12.70 28.10
N LEU A 245 -6.31 11.76 27.89
CA LEU A 245 -6.02 10.46 27.33
C LEU A 245 -5.66 10.66 25.86
N HIS A 246 -4.42 10.33 25.52
CA HIS A 246 -3.93 10.43 24.15
C HIS A 246 -3.95 9.04 23.51
N PRO A 247 -4.75 8.82 22.46
CA PRO A 247 -4.77 7.56 21.73
C PRO A 247 -3.47 7.35 20.93
N MET A 248 -2.87 6.19 21.13
CA MET A 248 -1.61 5.76 20.54
C MET A 248 -1.84 4.50 19.71
N LEU A 249 -1.36 4.48 18.46
CA LEU A 249 -1.31 3.30 17.61
C LEU A 249 0.07 2.67 17.71
N SER A 250 0.09 1.42 18.19
CA SER A 250 1.29 0.58 18.26
C SER A 250 1.25 -0.53 17.22
N ALA A 251 2.42 -0.94 16.74
CA ALA A 251 2.59 -2.19 15.99
C ALA A 251 3.64 -3.09 16.63
N LEU A 252 3.28 -4.36 16.80
CA LEU A 252 4.09 -5.41 17.40
C LEU A 252 4.36 -6.50 16.34
N GLN A 253 5.60 -6.64 15.91
CA GLN A 253 5.99 -7.61 14.88
C GLN A 253 6.44 -8.91 15.52
N PHE A 254 5.89 -10.04 15.06
CA PHE A 254 6.29 -11.37 15.51
C PHE A 254 7.35 -11.96 14.58
N HIS A 255 8.39 -12.53 15.17
CA HIS A 255 9.49 -13.16 14.45
C HIS A 255 9.45 -14.68 14.61
N ASP A 256 10.17 -15.38 13.72
CA ASP A 256 10.19 -16.85 13.70
C ASP A 256 10.95 -17.43 14.91
N ASP A 257 12.16 -16.90 15.17
CA ASP A 257 13.09 -17.45 16.17
C ASP A 257 13.39 -16.47 17.32
N LEU A 258 12.84 -15.25 17.26
CA LEU A 258 13.09 -14.17 18.20
C LEU A 258 11.77 -13.75 18.89
N PRO A 259 11.83 -13.17 20.11
CA PRO A 259 10.65 -12.56 20.71
C PRO A 259 10.11 -11.48 19.78
N HIS A 260 8.84 -11.12 19.94
CA HIS A 260 8.25 -10.04 19.16
C HIS A 260 8.92 -8.69 19.53
N GLU A 261 8.89 -7.73 18.61
CA GLU A 261 9.41 -6.38 18.85
C GLU A 261 8.37 -5.30 18.56
N THR A 262 8.40 -4.19 19.30
CA THR A 262 7.56 -3.03 18.99
C THR A 262 8.27 -2.17 17.95
N VAL A 263 7.70 -2.10 16.74
CA VAL A 263 8.30 -1.44 15.58
C VAL A 263 7.74 -0.03 15.34
N LEU A 264 6.53 0.23 15.83
CA LEU A 264 5.77 1.47 15.63
C LEU A 264 5.06 1.84 16.93
N ASN A 265 5.08 3.12 17.31
CA ASN A 265 4.19 3.67 18.33
C ASN A 265 4.00 5.17 18.10
N ILE A 266 2.81 5.57 17.62
CA ILE A 266 2.55 6.94 17.18
C ILE A 266 1.24 7.47 17.75
N PRO A 267 1.14 8.77 18.07
CA PRO A 267 -0.14 9.38 18.40
C PRO A 267 -1.05 9.39 17.18
N VAL A 268 -2.34 9.14 17.37
CA VAL A 268 -3.32 9.19 16.27
C VAL A 268 -4.51 10.02 16.68
N ASN A 269 -4.93 10.96 15.84
CA ASN A 269 -6.11 11.78 16.11
C ASN A 269 -7.39 11.06 15.67
N VAL A 270 -7.79 10.04 16.42
CA VAL A 270 -9.03 9.29 16.19
C VAL A 270 -9.97 9.51 17.37
N PRO A 271 -11.28 9.73 17.16
CA PRO A 271 -12.24 9.76 18.25
C PRO A 271 -12.26 8.40 18.94
N VAL A 272 -11.76 8.32 20.16
CA VAL A 272 -11.73 7.08 20.93
C VAL A 272 -12.83 7.12 21.98
N SER A 273 -13.78 6.19 21.88
CA SER A 273 -14.74 5.94 22.95
C SER A 273 -14.05 5.21 24.10
N LEU A 274 -14.32 5.63 25.34
CA LEU A 274 -13.82 4.93 26.53
C LEU A 274 -14.68 3.72 26.87
N GLU A 275 -15.92 3.67 26.36
CA GLU A 275 -16.87 2.59 26.57
C GLU A 275 -17.25 1.91 25.25
N PRO A 276 -17.40 0.58 25.25
CA PRO A 276 -17.77 -0.16 24.05
C PRO A 276 -19.21 0.14 23.64
N PHE A 277 -19.42 0.51 22.38
CA PHE A 277 -20.76 0.85 21.85
C PHE A 277 -21.71 -0.36 21.73
N GLY A 278 -21.18 -1.59 21.79
CA GLY A 278 -21.94 -2.85 21.81
C GLY A 278 -22.44 -3.34 20.44
N GLY A 279 -22.38 -2.50 19.39
CA GLY A 279 -22.72 -2.87 18.01
C GLY A 279 -21.55 -3.47 17.25
N TYR A 280 -21.16 -4.71 17.57
CA TYR A 280 -20.05 -5.38 16.87
C TYR A 280 -20.45 -5.92 15.50
N LEU A 281 -19.54 -5.74 14.54
CA LEU A 281 -19.59 -6.40 13.23
C LEU A 281 -18.65 -7.61 13.24
N ASP A 282 -19.18 -8.76 12.85
CA ASP A 282 -18.43 -10.02 12.77
C ASP A 282 -17.66 -10.09 11.44
N ASP A 283 -16.63 -9.26 11.30
CA ASP A 283 -15.74 -9.19 10.13
C ASP A 283 -14.47 -10.05 10.38
N PRO A 284 -14.38 -11.27 9.83
CA PRO A 284 -13.27 -12.18 10.12
C PRO A 284 -12.03 -11.90 9.28
N VAL A 285 -12.16 -11.16 8.18
CA VAL A 285 -11.07 -10.86 7.26
C VAL A 285 -11.21 -9.41 6.76
N PRO A 286 -10.16 -8.56 6.82
CA PRO A 286 -8.99 -8.76 7.67
C PRO A 286 -9.42 -8.90 9.14
N LEU A 287 -8.63 -9.65 9.91
CA LEU A 287 -8.98 -9.94 11.29
C LEU A 287 -8.89 -8.67 12.14
N ARG A 288 -10.05 -8.12 12.53
CA ARG A 288 -10.14 -6.86 13.29
C ARG A 288 -11.21 -6.91 14.36
N ILE A 289 -10.94 -6.26 15.48
CA ILE A 289 -11.93 -5.99 16.53
C ILE A 289 -12.24 -4.49 16.50
N HIS A 290 -13.53 -4.16 16.33
CA HIS A 290 -14.03 -2.80 16.34
C HIS A 290 -15.51 -2.78 16.75
N ASP A 291 -15.94 -1.77 17.50
CA ASP A 291 -17.31 -1.66 18.03
C ASP A 291 -18.23 -0.73 17.20
N GLY A 292 -17.92 -0.57 15.91
CA GLY A 292 -18.68 0.29 14.99
C GLY A 292 -18.43 1.79 15.16
N SER A 293 -17.82 2.23 16.27
CA SER A 293 -17.47 3.64 16.52
C SER A 293 -16.21 4.09 15.77
N MET A 294 -15.30 3.14 15.48
CA MET A 294 -14.03 3.39 14.82
C MET A 294 -13.82 2.40 13.67
N ASP A 295 -14.07 2.85 12.44
CA ASP A 295 -13.78 2.07 11.23
C ASP A 295 -12.36 2.42 10.72
N MET A 296 -11.37 1.79 11.35
CA MET A 296 -9.96 1.96 11.03
C MET A 296 -9.36 0.66 10.48
N ILE A 297 -8.43 0.81 9.53
CA ILE A 297 -7.63 -0.28 8.97
C ILE A 297 -6.21 0.21 8.70
N VAL A 298 -5.22 -0.62 9.04
CA VAL A 298 -3.82 -0.40 8.69
C VAL A 298 -3.48 -1.29 7.51
N LEU A 299 -2.94 -0.69 6.44
CA LEU A 299 -2.50 -1.40 5.24
C LEU A 299 -1.00 -1.26 5.10
N SER A 300 -0.31 -2.38 4.82
CA SER A 300 1.12 -2.40 4.59
C SER A 300 1.50 -3.28 3.41
N ASP A 301 2.69 -3.04 2.84
CA ASP A 301 3.25 -3.89 1.78
C ASP A 301 4.75 -4.12 1.93
N ALA A 302 5.27 -5.06 1.13
CA ALA A 302 6.67 -5.47 1.20
C ALA A 302 7.65 -4.37 0.74
N ARG A 303 7.17 -3.29 0.12
CA ARG A 303 7.98 -2.16 -0.34
C ARG A 303 8.19 -1.12 0.76
N GLY A 304 7.50 -1.24 1.90
CA GLY A 304 7.58 -0.27 3.00
C GLY A 304 6.49 0.80 2.97
N MET A 305 5.43 0.63 2.15
CA MET A 305 4.25 1.50 2.25
C MET A 305 3.46 1.10 3.50
N VAL A 306 3.13 2.08 4.35
CA VAL A 306 2.25 1.87 5.50
C VAL A 306 1.24 3.01 5.57
N CYS A 307 -0.04 2.66 5.46
CA CYS A 307 -1.16 3.58 5.43
C CYS A 307 -2.12 3.30 6.58
N VAL A 308 -2.42 4.30 7.40
CA VAL A 308 -3.47 4.23 8.43
C VAL A 308 -4.71 4.89 7.88
N CYS A 309 -5.76 4.11 7.63
CA CYS A 309 -7.00 4.57 7.01
C CYS A 309 -8.12 4.58 8.05
N HIS A 310 -8.85 5.68 8.15
CA HIS A 310 -9.96 5.84 9.09
C HIS A 310 -11.16 6.48 8.41
N HIS A 311 -12.35 5.90 8.60
CA HIS A 311 -13.62 6.41 8.08
C HIS A 311 -14.53 6.89 9.23
N TYR A 312 -15.21 8.01 9.02
CA TYR A 312 -16.16 8.56 9.98
C TYR A 312 -17.26 9.40 9.31
N LEU A 313 -18.36 9.60 10.03
CA LEU A 313 -19.50 10.43 9.63
C LEU A 313 -19.65 11.62 10.59
N TYR A 314 -20.00 12.80 10.09
CA TYR A 314 -20.30 13.95 10.94
C TYR A 314 -21.33 14.89 10.31
N GLN A 315 -21.99 15.70 11.14
CA GLN A 315 -22.87 16.80 10.71
C GLN A 315 -22.21 18.14 11.03
N VAL A 316 -22.32 19.11 10.11
CA VAL A 316 -21.95 20.49 10.42
C VAL A 316 -23.04 21.07 11.32
N VAL A 317 -22.65 21.77 12.39
CA VAL A 317 -23.40 22.15 13.61
C VAL A 317 -24.60 23.10 13.38
N GLN A 318 -25.38 22.96 12.32
CA GLN A 318 -26.68 23.64 12.20
C GLN A 318 -27.78 22.73 12.75
N PRO A 319 -28.67 23.24 13.63
CA PRO A 319 -29.80 22.46 14.12
C PRO A 319 -30.62 22.00 12.90
N PRO A 320 -31.10 20.75 12.89
CA PRO A 320 -31.81 20.19 11.75
C PRO A 320 -33.01 21.08 11.42
N LYS A 321 -32.92 21.81 10.29
CA LYS A 321 -34.12 22.34 9.65
C LYS A 321 -34.90 21.12 9.21
N SER A 322 -36.11 20.98 9.75
CA SER A 322 -36.99 19.83 9.57
C SER A 322 -36.96 19.30 8.13
N GLY A 323 -36.46 18.08 7.93
CA GLY A 323 -36.56 17.35 6.66
C GLY A 323 -35.27 17.15 5.84
N CYS A 324 -34.07 17.47 6.35
CA CYS A 324 -32.82 17.19 5.64
C CYS A 324 -31.79 16.43 6.52
N ASP A 325 -31.98 15.12 6.68
CA ASP A 325 -31.08 14.23 7.41
C ASP A 325 -29.88 13.83 6.53
N THR A 326 -29.05 14.81 6.17
CA THR A 326 -27.80 14.55 5.43
C THR A 326 -26.60 14.67 6.34
N VAL A 327 -25.60 13.82 6.11
CA VAL A 327 -24.31 13.81 6.80
C VAL A 327 -23.16 14.05 5.83
N HIS A 328 -22.00 14.37 6.39
CA HIS A 328 -20.73 14.30 5.69
C HIS A 328 -20.16 12.90 5.84
N PHE A 329 -19.92 12.26 4.70
CA PHE A 329 -19.12 11.04 4.64
C PHE A 329 -17.66 11.44 4.53
N ALA A 330 -16.81 11.00 5.46
CA ALA A 330 -15.41 11.37 5.42
C ALA A 330 -14.47 10.19 5.71
N TYR A 331 -13.24 10.32 5.21
CA TYR A 331 -12.16 9.43 5.58
C TYR A 331 -10.84 10.19 5.59
N SER A 332 -9.90 9.68 6.39
CA SER A 332 -8.54 10.20 6.49
C SER A 332 -7.55 9.07 6.27
N VAL A 333 -6.48 9.34 5.54
CA VAL A 333 -5.39 8.41 5.26
C VAL A 333 -4.09 9.05 5.71
N ILE A 334 -3.43 8.44 6.69
CA ILE A 334 -2.08 8.83 7.10
C ILE A 334 -1.09 7.97 6.33
N LEU A 335 -0.31 8.62 5.46
CA LEU A 335 0.78 8.00 4.69
C LEU A 335 2.07 8.12 5.50
N LEU A 336 2.43 7.06 6.21
CA LEU A 336 3.59 7.12 7.11
C LEU A 336 4.87 7.37 6.32
N HIS A 337 5.06 6.73 5.17
CA HIS A 337 6.26 6.91 4.32
C HIS A 337 6.45 8.32 3.74
N HIS A 338 5.39 9.15 3.75
CA HIS A 338 5.44 10.55 3.33
C HIS A 338 5.20 11.54 4.47
N SER A 339 4.96 11.09 5.70
CA SER A 339 4.56 11.94 6.83
C SER A 339 3.43 12.91 6.47
N THR A 340 2.44 12.42 5.74
CA THR A 340 1.36 13.23 5.16
C THR A 340 0.01 12.64 5.55
N MET A 341 -0.95 13.50 5.89
CA MET A 341 -2.36 13.13 6.05
C MET A 341 -3.15 13.61 4.82
N ILE A 342 -3.93 12.72 4.22
CA ILE A 342 -4.93 13.07 3.21
C ILE A 342 -6.30 12.93 3.86
N HIS A 343 -7.06 14.02 3.89
CA HIS A 343 -8.43 14.05 4.38
C HIS A 343 -9.39 14.26 3.22
N THR A 344 -10.41 13.40 3.10
CA THR A 344 -11.44 13.51 2.07
C THR A 344 -12.82 13.53 2.70
N SER A 345 -13.67 14.45 2.27
CA SER A 345 -15.07 14.55 2.72
C SER A 345 -16.02 14.71 1.54
N VAL A 346 -17.18 14.05 1.65
CA VAL A 346 -18.30 14.13 0.71
C VAL A 346 -19.50 14.70 1.43
N THR A 347 -20.04 15.79 0.91
CA THR A 347 -21.16 16.51 1.51
C THR A 347 -22.51 16.01 0.99
N GLY A 348 -23.56 16.18 1.80
CA GLY A 348 -24.94 15.96 1.37
C GLY A 348 -25.31 14.49 1.15
N VAL A 349 -24.70 13.55 1.88
CA VAL A 349 -25.03 12.12 1.81
C VAL A 349 -26.24 11.85 2.72
N PRO A 350 -27.32 11.21 2.25
CA PRO A 350 -28.44 10.82 3.12
C PRO A 350 -27.97 9.96 4.29
N TYR A 351 -28.46 10.23 5.50
CA TYR A 351 -28.03 9.54 6.72
C TYR A 351 -28.27 8.02 6.64
N ASP A 352 -29.45 7.61 6.17
CA ASP A 352 -29.80 6.19 5.99
C ASP A 352 -28.84 5.48 5.04
N GLN A 353 -28.41 6.16 3.97
CA GLN A 353 -27.42 5.61 3.03
C GLN A 353 -26.02 5.53 3.66
N ALA A 354 -25.66 6.51 4.49
CA ALA A 354 -24.34 6.59 5.10
C ALA A 354 -24.14 5.57 6.24
N LEU A 355 -25.19 5.26 7.00
CA LEU A 355 -25.13 4.32 8.14
C LEU A 355 -24.64 2.93 7.75
N ASP A 356 -25.13 2.42 6.62
CA ASP A 356 -24.77 1.10 6.09
C ASP A 356 -23.51 1.13 5.22
N MET A 357 -22.98 2.32 4.94
CA MET A 357 -21.82 2.45 4.07
C MET A 357 -20.54 2.11 4.84
N ARG A 358 -19.78 1.17 4.29
CA ARG A 358 -18.43 0.86 4.75
C ARG A 358 -17.47 0.98 3.58
N PRO A 359 -16.57 1.98 3.57
CA PRO A 359 -15.60 2.09 2.50
C PRO A 359 -14.64 0.91 2.55
N THR A 360 -14.36 0.34 1.39
CA THR A 360 -13.27 -0.62 1.25
C THR A 360 -11.98 0.13 0.96
N PHE A 361 -10.97 -0.09 1.79
CA PHE A 361 -9.60 0.37 1.56
C PHE A 361 -8.76 -0.78 1.03
N LEU A 362 -8.06 -0.55 -0.09
CA LEU A 362 -7.29 -1.58 -0.76
C LEU A 362 -6.08 -0.96 -1.43
N LEU A 363 -4.89 -1.39 -1.01
CA LEU A 363 -3.67 -1.01 -1.70
C LEU A 363 -3.60 -1.74 -3.06
N ILE A 364 -3.23 -1.06 -4.13
CA ILE A 364 -3.12 -1.59 -5.50
C ILE A 364 -1.88 -0.97 -6.13
N GLU A 365 -0.78 -1.73 -6.17
CA GLU A 365 0.50 -1.24 -6.72
C GLU A 365 0.92 0.08 -6.04
N ASP A 366 0.94 1.19 -6.77
CA ASP A 366 1.29 2.54 -6.28
C ASP A 366 0.09 3.37 -5.78
N TYR A 367 -1.12 2.81 -5.82
CA TYR A 367 -2.35 3.50 -5.46
C TYR A 367 -3.05 2.86 -4.27
N LEU A 368 -3.65 3.68 -3.41
CA LEU A 368 -4.64 3.24 -2.43
C LEU A 368 -6.03 3.48 -3.01
N MET A 369 -6.78 2.40 -3.23
CA MET A 369 -8.16 2.44 -3.66
C MET A 369 -9.09 2.57 -2.45
N ILE A 370 -9.99 3.53 -2.49
CA ILE A 370 -11.10 3.72 -1.56
C ILE A 370 -12.40 3.58 -2.34
N HIS A 371 -13.16 2.52 -2.06
CA HIS A 371 -14.45 2.28 -2.68
C HIS A 371 -15.57 2.49 -1.67
N ALA A 372 -16.37 3.54 -1.86
CA ALA A 372 -17.60 3.80 -1.12
C ALA A 372 -18.80 3.39 -1.99
N PRO A 373 -19.41 2.22 -1.75
CA PRO A 373 -20.45 1.67 -2.63
C PRO A 373 -21.61 2.66 -2.85
N GLY A 374 -21.94 2.93 -4.11
CA GLY A 374 -23.02 3.85 -4.47
C GLY A 374 -22.70 5.35 -4.29
N LEU A 375 -21.49 5.71 -3.86
CA LEU A 375 -21.02 7.10 -3.88
C LEU A 375 -19.86 7.26 -4.86
N PHE A 376 -18.74 6.58 -4.61
CA PHE A 376 -17.53 6.82 -5.36
C PHE A 376 -16.49 5.71 -5.30
N LEU A 377 -15.54 5.82 -6.21
CA LEU A 377 -14.27 5.14 -6.17
C LEU A 377 -13.14 6.16 -6.31
N HIS A 378 -12.19 6.12 -5.39
CA HIS A 378 -11.08 7.06 -5.34
C HIS A 378 -9.76 6.32 -5.27
N TYR A 379 -8.87 6.57 -6.22
CA TYR A 379 -7.50 6.08 -6.21
C TYR A 379 -6.57 7.19 -5.75
N LEU A 380 -6.08 7.09 -4.52
CA LEU A 380 -5.04 7.97 -4.03
C LEU A 380 -3.69 7.45 -4.51
N ASP A 381 -2.99 8.23 -5.32
CA ASP A 381 -1.55 8.06 -5.53
C ASP A 381 -0.83 8.10 -4.17
N VAL A 382 -0.20 6.98 -3.81
CA VAL A 382 0.56 6.80 -2.55
C VAL A 382 1.97 6.31 -2.83
N CYS A 383 2.47 6.48 -4.06
CA CYS A 383 3.75 5.93 -4.51
C CYS A 383 4.92 6.35 -3.61
N LEU A 384 5.91 5.47 -3.42
CA LEU A 384 7.11 5.77 -2.64
C LEU A 384 8.05 6.78 -3.33
N SER A 385 8.03 6.85 -4.67
CA SER A 385 9.03 7.58 -5.46
C SER A 385 8.77 9.09 -5.58
N HIS A 386 7.52 9.50 -5.39
CA HIS A 386 7.12 10.90 -5.42
C HIS A 386 6.04 11.23 -4.42
N ALA A 387 5.80 12.53 -4.24
CA ALA A 387 4.77 13.00 -3.33
C ALA A 387 3.38 12.60 -3.87
N PRO A 388 2.43 12.28 -2.98
CA PRO A 388 1.06 11.97 -3.38
C PRO A 388 0.44 13.23 -4.00
N SER A 389 -0.01 13.15 -5.26
CA SER A 389 -0.59 14.32 -5.94
C SER A 389 -1.60 13.99 -7.03
N ALA A 390 -1.44 12.86 -7.73
CA ALA A 390 -2.26 12.50 -8.87
C ALA A 390 -3.40 11.55 -8.47
N HIS A 391 -4.34 12.06 -7.67
CA HIS A 391 -5.49 11.28 -7.21
C HIS A 391 -6.56 11.14 -8.31
N ILE A 392 -6.96 9.90 -8.61
CA ILE A 392 -7.96 9.61 -9.65
C ILE A 392 -9.30 9.36 -8.98
N PHE A 393 -10.25 10.23 -9.28
CA PHE A 393 -11.61 10.09 -8.79
C PHE A 393 -12.58 9.58 -9.86
N LEU A 394 -13.38 8.57 -9.50
CA LEU A 394 -14.38 7.93 -10.33
C LEU A 394 -15.75 7.89 -9.63
N PRO A 395 -16.86 8.27 -10.30
CA PRO A 395 -18.19 8.08 -9.74
C PRO A 395 -18.51 6.58 -9.64
N SER A 396 -19.08 6.14 -8.52
CA SER A 396 -19.53 4.75 -8.35
C SER A 396 -20.99 4.64 -8.79
N PRO A 397 -21.37 3.63 -9.59
CA PRO A 397 -22.76 3.39 -9.93
C PRO A 397 -23.56 3.07 -8.65
N PRO A 398 -24.87 3.38 -8.61
CA PRO A 398 -25.71 2.99 -7.49
C PRO A 398 -25.67 1.46 -7.34
N SER A 399 -25.26 1.00 -6.16
CA SER A 399 -25.22 -0.41 -5.81
C SER A 399 -26.39 -0.73 -4.89
N SER A 400 -27.12 -1.82 -5.17
CA SER A 400 -28.18 -2.33 -4.31
C SER A 400 -27.65 -3.20 -3.17
N SER A 401 -26.37 -3.58 -3.19
CA SER A 401 -25.74 -4.41 -2.17
C SER A 401 -24.45 -3.78 -1.64
N PRO A 402 -24.17 -3.89 -0.33
CA PRO A 402 -22.84 -3.59 0.18
C PRO A 402 -21.83 -4.50 -0.51
N VAL A 403 -20.66 -3.98 -0.84
CA VAL A 403 -19.56 -4.79 -1.39
C VAL A 403 -18.33 -4.50 -0.55
N GLN A 404 -17.77 -5.56 0.02
CA GLN A 404 -16.54 -5.50 0.80
C GLN A 404 -15.50 -6.34 0.09
N TYR A 405 -14.48 -5.68 -0.45
CA TYR A 405 -13.38 -6.38 -1.11
C TYR A 405 -12.24 -6.63 -0.14
N ILE A 406 -11.66 -7.82 -0.25
CA ILE A 406 -10.48 -8.21 0.52
C ILE A 406 -9.37 -8.63 -0.45
N PRO A 407 -8.13 -8.13 -0.27
CA PRO A 407 -6.99 -8.64 -1.02
C PRO A 407 -6.68 -10.08 -0.63
N LEU A 408 -6.43 -10.93 -1.63
CA LEU A 408 -5.99 -12.30 -1.39
C LEU A 408 -4.47 -12.36 -1.41
N SER A 409 -3.85 -12.69 -0.28
CA SER A 409 -2.38 -12.74 -0.17
C SER A 409 -1.74 -13.78 -1.09
N PHE A 410 -2.41 -14.89 -1.41
CA PHE A 410 -1.94 -15.92 -2.36
C PHE A 410 -2.08 -15.57 -3.83
N ALA A 411 -3.03 -14.69 -4.16
CA ALA A 411 -3.33 -14.34 -5.53
C ALA A 411 -3.04 -12.84 -5.71
N PRO A 412 -1.75 -12.45 -5.79
CA PRO A 412 -1.38 -11.08 -6.04
C PRO A 412 -2.02 -10.67 -7.37
N GLY A 413 -2.87 -9.65 -7.33
CA GLY A 413 -3.67 -9.26 -8.48
C GLY A 413 -5.14 -9.69 -8.42
N LEU A 414 -5.62 -10.36 -7.36
CA LEU A 414 -7.04 -10.64 -7.14
C LEU A 414 -7.58 -10.04 -5.84
N VAL A 415 -8.86 -9.71 -5.86
CA VAL A 415 -9.66 -9.35 -4.68
C VAL A 415 -10.92 -10.18 -4.63
N LEU A 416 -11.37 -10.47 -3.42
CA LEU A 416 -12.57 -11.24 -3.15
C LEU A 416 -13.67 -10.34 -2.62
N ASP A 417 -14.84 -10.39 -3.24
CA ASP A 417 -16.07 -9.92 -2.62
C ASP A 417 -16.54 -10.95 -1.59
N VAL A 418 -16.51 -10.59 -0.31
CA VAL A 418 -16.83 -11.49 0.81
C VAL A 418 -18.26 -12.00 0.76
N LEU A 419 -19.21 -11.18 0.29
CA LEU A 419 -20.63 -11.50 0.39
C LEU A 419 -21.10 -12.40 -0.75
N SER A 420 -20.56 -12.19 -1.96
CA SER A 420 -20.87 -13.01 -3.14
C SER A 420 -19.86 -14.13 -3.39
N LEU A 421 -18.70 -14.08 -2.73
CA LEU A 421 -17.54 -14.93 -2.97
C LEU A 421 -17.07 -14.90 -4.43
N SER A 422 -17.28 -13.78 -5.11
CA SER A 422 -16.82 -13.53 -6.47
C SER A 422 -15.40 -12.97 -6.45
N LEU A 423 -14.58 -13.44 -7.38
CA LEU A 423 -13.19 -13.02 -7.54
C LEU A 423 -13.12 -11.96 -8.63
N PHE A 424 -12.31 -10.96 -8.37
CA PHE A 424 -12.17 -9.76 -9.18
C PHE A 424 -10.69 -9.43 -9.38
N SER A 425 -10.29 -8.96 -10.55
CA SER A 425 -8.92 -8.50 -10.82
C SER A 425 -8.62 -7.25 -10.01
N ARG A 426 -7.47 -7.19 -9.32
CA ARG A 426 -7.01 -6.04 -8.54
C ARG A 426 -6.40 -4.93 -9.41
N VAL A 427 -6.32 -5.11 -10.72
CA VAL A 427 -5.70 -4.14 -11.64
C VAL A 427 -6.71 -3.06 -12.06
N ILE A 428 -6.25 -1.80 -12.13
CA ILE A 428 -7.06 -0.69 -12.64
C ILE A 428 -7.27 -0.86 -14.16
N GLN A 429 -8.50 -0.78 -14.64
CA GLN A 429 -8.81 -0.99 -16.05
C GLN A 429 -8.43 0.22 -16.92
N ASP A 430 -7.37 0.06 -17.73
CA ASP A 430 -6.89 1.07 -18.69
C ASP A 430 -8.01 1.59 -19.61
N SER A 431 -8.84 0.70 -20.17
CA SER A 431 -9.91 1.10 -21.11
C SER A 431 -10.89 2.08 -20.48
N ARG A 432 -11.26 1.85 -19.21
CA ARG A 432 -12.22 2.70 -18.51
C ARG A 432 -11.64 4.09 -18.21
N LEU A 433 -10.35 4.16 -17.85
CA LEU A 433 -9.67 5.43 -17.64
C LEU A 433 -9.54 6.23 -18.95
N ILE A 434 -9.26 5.56 -20.07
CA ILE A 434 -9.22 6.20 -21.40
C ILE A 434 -10.59 6.76 -21.77
N ASP A 435 -11.67 5.97 -21.63
CA ASP A 435 -13.04 6.40 -21.91
C ASP A 435 -13.43 7.64 -21.09
N LEU A 436 -13.02 7.67 -19.82
CA LEU A 436 -13.30 8.79 -18.93
C LEU A 436 -12.47 10.03 -19.25
N ALA A 437 -11.20 9.87 -19.60
CA ALA A 437 -10.33 10.99 -19.96
C ALA A 437 -10.71 11.62 -21.31
N THR A 438 -11.30 10.85 -22.22
CA THR A 438 -11.78 11.32 -23.53
C THR A 438 -13.19 11.92 -23.48
N ALA A 439 -13.93 11.71 -22.38
CA ALA A 439 -15.27 12.27 -22.21
C ALA A 439 -15.24 13.81 -22.13
N SER A 440 -16.24 14.46 -22.74
CA SER A 440 -16.33 15.93 -22.84
C SER A 440 -16.51 16.63 -21.50
N ASP A 441 -17.02 15.94 -20.49
CA ASP A 441 -17.26 16.44 -19.13
C ASP A 441 -16.10 16.11 -18.16
N CYS A 442 -14.99 15.56 -18.66
CA CYS A 442 -13.82 15.29 -17.84
C CYS A 442 -13.11 16.59 -17.46
N GLY A 443 -13.24 16.99 -16.19
CA GLY A 443 -12.49 18.12 -15.62
C GLY A 443 -10.97 17.95 -15.75
N LEU A 444 -10.26 19.09 -15.76
CA LEU A 444 -8.80 19.16 -15.95
C LEU A 444 -8.03 18.27 -14.97
N GLU A 445 -8.25 18.43 -13.67
CA GLU A 445 -7.53 17.70 -12.62
C GLU A 445 -7.63 16.17 -12.81
N ARG A 446 -8.84 15.66 -13.11
CA ARG A 446 -9.04 14.23 -13.38
C ARG A 446 -8.26 13.78 -14.61
N LYS A 447 -8.28 14.59 -15.68
CA LYS A 447 -7.57 14.29 -16.92
C LYS A 447 -6.06 14.25 -16.71
N LEU A 448 -5.52 15.22 -15.98
CA LEU A 448 -4.09 15.25 -15.64
C LEU A 448 -3.70 14.06 -14.75
N ALA A 449 -4.52 13.69 -13.75
CA ALA A 449 -4.26 12.54 -12.89
C ALA A 449 -4.26 11.21 -13.67
N ILE A 450 -5.16 11.04 -14.63
CA ILE A 450 -5.19 9.86 -15.51
C ILE A 450 -3.96 9.83 -16.45
N LEU A 451 -3.55 10.97 -16.99
CA LEU A 451 -2.33 11.05 -17.80
C LEU A 451 -1.09 10.73 -16.98
N HIS A 452 -1.00 11.27 -15.77
CA HIS A 452 0.06 10.97 -14.81
C HIS A 452 0.15 9.47 -14.54
N TYR A 453 -0.99 8.80 -14.28
CA TYR A 453 -1.05 7.35 -14.13
C TYR A 453 -0.44 6.59 -15.31
N PHE A 454 -0.87 6.90 -16.53
CA PHE A 454 -0.37 6.19 -17.71
C PHE A 454 1.09 6.46 -18.01
N LEU A 455 1.60 7.65 -17.68
CA LEU A 455 2.99 8.04 -17.96
C LEU A 455 3.96 7.56 -16.89
N VAL A 456 3.65 7.79 -15.61
CA VAL A 456 4.58 7.55 -14.49
C VAL A 456 4.46 6.13 -13.94
N HIS A 457 3.24 5.62 -13.76
CA HIS A 457 3.02 4.33 -13.10
C HIS A 457 2.88 3.16 -14.08
N ARG A 458 2.17 3.36 -15.20
CA ARG A 458 1.88 2.28 -16.15
C ARG A 458 2.82 2.22 -17.36
N ASN A 459 3.47 3.34 -17.69
CA ASN A 459 4.26 3.54 -18.92
C ASN A 459 3.51 3.08 -20.20
N ASN A 460 2.21 3.41 -20.30
CA ASN A 460 1.35 3.01 -21.42
C ASN A 460 1.17 4.17 -22.42
N GLN A 461 2.10 4.29 -23.37
CA GLN A 461 2.09 5.35 -24.40
C GLN A 461 0.89 5.27 -25.37
N ALA A 462 0.34 4.07 -25.58
CA ALA A 462 -0.82 3.88 -26.46
C ALA A 462 -2.09 4.48 -25.84
N ALA A 463 -2.27 4.34 -24.52
CA ALA A 463 -3.36 4.99 -23.79
C ALA A 463 -3.24 6.52 -23.86
N VAL A 464 -2.04 7.06 -23.63
CA VAL A 464 -1.76 8.51 -23.72
C VAL A 464 -2.12 9.04 -25.11
N THR A 465 -1.70 8.35 -26.16
CA THR A 465 -2.02 8.72 -27.56
C THR A 465 -3.53 8.86 -27.78
N LYS A 466 -4.32 7.87 -27.35
CA LYS A 466 -5.79 7.92 -27.46
C LYS A 466 -6.42 9.09 -26.70
N ILE A 467 -5.86 9.44 -25.55
CA ILE A 467 -6.35 10.58 -24.74
C ILE A 467 -6.04 11.92 -25.42
N LEU A 468 -4.92 12.01 -26.15
CA LEU A 468 -4.49 13.22 -26.83
C LEU A 468 -5.12 13.41 -28.22
N GLU A 469 -5.58 12.35 -28.88
CA GLU A 469 -6.23 12.41 -30.21
C GLU A 469 -7.33 13.48 -30.29
N PRO A 470 -8.31 13.55 -29.36
CA PRO A 470 -9.32 14.60 -29.38
C PRO A 470 -8.77 16.01 -29.17
N LEU A 471 -7.65 16.17 -28.45
CA LEU A 471 -7.04 17.48 -28.18
C LEU A 471 -6.45 18.12 -29.44
N GLY A 472 -6.02 17.30 -30.41
CA GLY A 472 -5.58 17.79 -31.72
C GLY A 472 -6.70 18.49 -32.50
N GLU A 473 -7.97 18.24 -32.17
CA GLU A 473 -9.13 18.90 -32.77
C GLU A 473 -9.60 20.12 -31.95
N THR A 474 -9.16 20.23 -30.68
CA THR A 474 -9.57 21.28 -29.72
C THR A 474 -8.38 22.14 -29.24
N ILE A 475 -7.49 22.53 -30.16
CA ILE A 475 -6.26 23.32 -29.84
C ILE A 475 -6.59 24.66 -29.14
N SER A 476 -7.80 25.19 -29.32
CA SER A 476 -8.27 26.42 -28.69
C SER A 476 -8.68 26.26 -27.21
N ASP A 477 -8.72 25.05 -26.65
CA ASP A 477 -9.02 24.84 -25.23
C ASP A 477 -7.87 25.42 -24.39
N PRO A 478 -8.12 26.38 -23.47
CA PRO A 478 -7.09 26.96 -22.60
C PRO A 478 -6.35 25.92 -21.75
N ASN A 479 -6.96 24.76 -21.50
CA ASN A 479 -6.34 23.69 -20.72
C ASN A 479 -5.31 22.87 -21.50
N THR A 480 -5.29 22.97 -22.84
CA THR A 480 -4.40 22.19 -23.72
C THR A 480 -2.93 22.38 -23.34
N GLY A 481 -2.52 23.60 -23.04
CA GLY A 481 -1.13 23.90 -22.63
C GLY A 481 -0.71 23.15 -21.38
N THR A 482 -1.57 23.11 -20.36
CA THR A 482 -1.31 22.39 -19.10
C THR A 482 -1.28 20.88 -19.31
N ILE A 483 -2.17 20.35 -20.15
CA ILE A 483 -2.20 18.92 -20.50
C ILE A 483 -0.90 18.51 -21.20
N LEU A 484 -0.45 19.28 -22.20
CA LEU A 484 0.80 19.02 -22.89
C LEU A 484 2.01 19.15 -21.96
N GLN A 485 1.98 20.10 -21.03
CA GLN A 485 3.03 20.26 -20.03
C GLN A 485 3.14 19.03 -19.12
N GLU A 486 2.01 18.46 -18.67
CA GLU A 486 2.00 17.21 -17.89
C GLU A 486 2.60 16.07 -18.69
N VAL A 487 2.19 15.90 -19.95
CA VAL A 487 2.74 14.85 -20.82
C VAL A 487 4.26 14.97 -20.95
N LEU A 488 4.77 16.18 -21.20
CA LEU A 488 6.20 16.41 -21.34
C LEU A 488 6.97 16.15 -20.05
N LEU A 489 6.47 16.62 -18.91
CA LEU A 489 7.13 16.43 -17.61
C LEU A 489 7.10 14.97 -17.17
N ALA A 490 5.91 14.36 -17.12
CA ALA A 490 5.73 12.98 -16.67
C ALA A 490 6.44 11.97 -17.58
N ALA A 491 6.37 12.14 -18.90
CA ALA A 491 7.08 11.26 -19.83
C ALA A 491 8.61 11.40 -19.71
N SER A 492 9.11 12.62 -19.48
CA SER A 492 10.54 12.86 -19.29
C SER A 492 11.03 12.29 -17.96
N TYR A 493 10.24 12.42 -16.91
CA TYR A 493 10.49 11.80 -15.61
C TYR A 493 10.58 10.28 -15.74
N ALA A 494 9.54 9.64 -16.27
CA ALA A 494 9.48 8.19 -16.43
C ALA A 494 10.63 7.64 -17.28
N ALA A 495 10.93 8.29 -18.41
CA ALA A 495 12.05 7.90 -19.27
C ALA A 495 13.40 8.03 -18.56
N THR A 496 13.60 9.07 -17.74
CA THR A 496 14.85 9.28 -17.00
C THR A 496 15.00 8.23 -15.90
N VAL A 497 13.95 8.02 -15.10
CA VAL A 497 13.97 7.04 -14.01
C VAL A 497 14.20 5.62 -14.53
N ALA A 498 13.65 5.27 -15.70
CA ALA A 498 13.89 3.97 -16.34
C ALA A 498 15.37 3.72 -16.71
N THR A 499 16.19 4.78 -16.82
CA THR A 499 17.63 4.67 -17.11
C THR A 499 18.50 4.60 -15.85
N PHE A 500 17.93 4.77 -14.66
CA PHE A 500 18.69 4.75 -13.41
C PHE A 500 19.12 3.33 -13.01
N ASN A 501 20.35 3.23 -12.53
CA ASN A 501 20.90 2.08 -11.83
C ASN A 501 20.76 2.24 -10.31
N SER A 502 21.24 1.27 -9.52
CA SER A 502 21.18 1.31 -8.05
C SER A 502 21.74 2.62 -7.47
N ASP A 503 22.83 3.12 -8.04
CA ASP A 503 23.58 4.26 -7.50
C ASP A 503 22.91 5.60 -7.83
N THR A 504 22.17 5.66 -8.96
CA THR A 504 21.48 6.86 -9.44
C THR A 504 20.00 6.92 -9.04
N SER A 505 19.46 5.84 -8.46
CA SER A 505 18.07 5.77 -7.98
C SER A 505 17.72 6.86 -6.95
N SER A 506 18.71 7.27 -6.15
CA SER A 506 18.59 8.34 -5.16
C SER A 506 18.30 9.72 -5.76
N PHE A 507 18.47 9.91 -7.07
CA PHE A 507 18.17 11.18 -7.76
C PHE A 507 16.72 11.28 -8.24
N ALA A 508 15.97 10.18 -8.32
CA ALA A 508 14.57 10.21 -8.76
C ALA A 508 13.69 11.18 -7.94
N PRO A 509 13.87 11.32 -6.62
CA PRO A 509 13.11 12.28 -5.83
C PRO A 509 13.42 13.75 -6.13
N LEU A 510 14.49 14.08 -6.86
CA LEU A 510 14.84 15.46 -7.24
C LEU A 510 14.11 15.95 -8.49
N LEU A 511 13.76 15.02 -9.37
CA LEU A 511 13.24 15.35 -10.68
C LEU A 511 11.81 15.90 -10.59
N PRO A 512 11.44 16.86 -11.45
CA PRO A 512 10.05 17.22 -11.64
C PRO A 512 9.32 16.06 -12.32
N TYR A 513 8.12 15.74 -11.85
CA TYR A 513 7.36 14.57 -12.31
C TYR A 513 5.92 14.89 -12.72
N SER A 514 5.36 16.00 -12.22
CA SER A 514 4.01 16.46 -12.54
C SER A 514 3.91 17.98 -12.43
N VAL A 515 2.93 18.56 -13.11
CA VAL A 515 2.49 19.96 -13.00
C VAL A 515 1.58 20.16 -11.78
N HIS A 516 0.98 19.10 -11.24
CA HIS A 516 0.07 19.20 -10.10
C HIS A 516 0.75 19.80 -8.88
N LYS A 517 0.03 20.71 -8.22
CA LYS A 517 0.46 21.32 -6.96
C LYS A 517 -0.17 20.56 -5.80
N TYR A 518 0.70 20.00 -4.97
CA TYR A 518 0.38 19.13 -3.83
C TYR A 518 -0.32 19.84 -2.65
N THR A 519 -0.43 21.17 -2.64
CA THR A 519 -0.94 21.95 -1.49
C THR A 519 -2.34 22.53 -1.68
N THR A 520 -2.98 22.35 -2.84
CA THR A 520 -4.27 22.98 -3.11
C THR A 520 -5.40 22.00 -2.86
N ARG A 521 -6.38 22.40 -2.03
CA ARG A 521 -7.60 21.63 -1.81
C ARG A 521 -8.28 21.34 -3.14
N GLN A 522 -8.51 20.07 -3.45
CA GLN A 522 -9.21 19.66 -4.67
C GLN A 522 -10.69 19.47 -4.36
N GLU A 523 -11.56 20.06 -5.16
CA GLU A 523 -13.01 19.88 -5.05
C GLU A 523 -13.56 19.29 -6.35
N MET A 524 -14.45 18.32 -6.21
CA MET A 524 -15.09 17.68 -7.35
C MET A 524 -16.58 17.48 -7.09
N LYS A 525 -17.40 17.86 -8.06
CA LYS A 525 -18.85 17.67 -8.01
C LYS A 525 -19.21 16.21 -8.32
N LEU A 526 -19.92 15.56 -7.41
CA LEU A 526 -20.38 14.16 -7.58
C LEU A 526 -21.78 14.09 -8.17
N SER A 527 -22.67 14.94 -7.65
CA SER A 527 -24.08 14.99 -8.02
C SER A 527 -24.55 16.44 -7.98
N LYS A 528 -25.85 16.69 -8.20
CA LYS A 528 -26.42 18.03 -8.03
C LYS A 528 -26.29 18.56 -6.60
N SER A 529 -26.26 17.67 -5.60
CA SER A 529 -26.29 17.99 -4.17
C SER A 529 -25.02 17.61 -3.40
N SER A 530 -24.10 16.84 -4.00
CA SER A 530 -22.93 16.31 -3.31
C SER A 530 -21.63 16.75 -3.96
N THR A 531 -20.71 17.24 -3.15
CA THR A 531 -19.36 17.64 -3.55
C THR A 531 -18.35 16.86 -2.71
N LEU A 532 -17.34 16.31 -3.37
CA LEU A 532 -16.17 15.73 -2.74
C LEU A 532 -15.09 16.79 -2.60
N SER A 533 -14.43 16.83 -1.45
CA SER A 533 -13.26 17.66 -1.24
C SER A 533 -12.10 16.84 -0.68
N VAL A 534 -10.91 17.03 -1.22
CA VAL A 534 -9.65 16.41 -0.78
C VAL A 534 -8.74 17.51 -0.27
N ALA A 535 -8.26 17.35 0.95
CA ALA A 535 -7.25 18.19 1.57
C ALA A 535 -6.04 17.32 1.94
N GLN A 536 -4.85 17.90 1.84
CA GLN A 536 -3.60 17.22 2.14
C GLN A 536 -2.76 18.11 3.05
N ASP A 537 -2.37 17.57 4.20
CA ASP A 537 -1.60 18.26 5.21
C ASP A 537 -0.32 17.50 5.52
N THR A 538 0.80 18.23 5.53
CA THR A 538 2.07 17.71 6.03
C THR A 538 2.01 17.68 7.55
N LEU A 539 2.40 16.57 8.17
CA LEU A 539 2.41 16.45 9.62
C LEU A 539 3.51 17.36 10.19
N SER A 540 3.12 18.30 11.07
CA SER A 540 3.95 19.40 11.60
C SER A 540 5.12 18.93 12.47
N SER A 541 5.02 17.74 13.05
CA SER A 541 6.15 17.01 13.61
C SER A 541 6.40 15.80 12.72
N PRO A 542 7.65 15.52 12.29
CA PRO A 542 7.95 14.24 11.69
C PRO A 542 7.57 13.20 12.74
N VAL A 543 6.48 12.49 12.50
CA VAL A 543 6.09 11.39 13.37
C VAL A 543 7.32 10.48 13.39
N SER A 544 7.96 10.32 14.55
CA SER A 544 9.01 9.31 14.69
C SER A 544 8.30 7.97 14.64
N VAL A 545 7.97 7.54 13.41
CA VAL A 545 7.13 6.37 13.16
C VAL A 545 7.83 5.11 13.60
N MET A 546 9.15 5.14 13.76
CA MET A 546 9.88 3.98 14.26
C MET A 546 10.43 4.24 15.64
N LEU A 547 10.10 3.34 16.55
CA LEU A 547 10.68 3.33 17.89
C LEU A 547 12.14 2.89 17.86
N LEU A 548 12.49 2.00 16.93
CA LEU A 548 13.81 1.40 16.81
C LEU A 548 14.36 1.66 15.40
N SER A 549 15.58 2.18 15.31
CA SER A 549 16.31 2.25 14.04
C SER A 549 16.70 0.84 13.58
N PRO A 550 16.98 0.60 12.27
CA PRO A 550 17.38 -0.71 11.76
C PRO A 550 18.50 -1.36 12.57
N GLN A 551 19.47 -0.59 13.08
CA GLN A 551 20.60 -1.09 13.88
C GLN A 551 20.21 -1.55 15.30
N GLN A 552 19.10 -1.03 15.85
CA GLN A 552 18.60 -1.34 17.20
C GLN A 552 17.57 -2.47 17.22
N ARG A 553 17.11 -2.92 16.06
CA ARG A 553 16.07 -3.94 15.94
C ARG A 553 16.63 -5.32 16.22
N LEU A 554 15.75 -6.24 16.63
CA LEU A 554 16.10 -7.62 16.94
C LEU A 554 16.75 -8.33 15.74
N ASN A 555 16.42 -7.92 14.51
CA ASN A 555 17.02 -8.44 13.29
C ASN A 555 17.55 -7.32 12.37
N PRO A 556 18.74 -6.75 12.68
CA PRO A 556 19.23 -5.54 12.01
C PRO A 556 19.65 -5.76 10.55
N TYR A 557 19.87 -7.01 10.15
CA TYR A 557 20.35 -7.35 8.79
C TYR A 557 19.22 -7.74 7.84
N LYS A 558 18.01 -8.00 8.33
CA LYS A 558 16.87 -8.37 7.49
C LYS A 558 16.16 -7.12 6.99
N ARG A 559 16.22 -6.84 5.69
CA ARG A 559 15.44 -5.75 5.08
C ARG A 559 13.96 -6.14 5.04
N ASP A 560 13.13 -5.47 5.82
CA ASP A 560 11.69 -5.69 5.90
C ASP A 560 10.91 -4.37 5.73
N VAL A 561 9.57 -4.43 5.82
CA VAL A 561 8.65 -3.30 5.65
C VAL A 561 9.07 -2.10 6.50
N TRP A 562 9.44 -2.38 7.74
CA TRP A 562 9.81 -1.42 8.76
C TRP A 562 11.16 -0.76 8.44
N ASN A 563 12.18 -1.52 8.03
CA ASN A 563 13.45 -0.95 7.60
C ASN A 563 13.30 -0.06 6.36
N LEU A 564 12.44 -0.44 5.41
CA LEU A 564 12.14 0.37 4.22
C LEU A 564 11.36 1.65 4.58
N LEU A 565 10.42 1.57 5.53
CA LEU A 565 9.71 2.73 6.04
C LEU A 565 10.67 3.70 6.75
N TYR A 566 11.61 3.20 7.55
CA TYR A 566 12.66 4.01 8.18
C TYR A 566 13.45 4.81 7.14
N GLU A 567 13.91 4.12 6.09
CA GLU A 567 14.70 4.72 5.01
C GLU A 567 13.90 5.80 4.27
N ALA A 568 12.61 5.57 4.04
CA ALA A 568 11.72 6.53 3.38
C ALA A 568 11.50 7.84 4.18
N GLN A 569 11.63 7.78 5.50
CA GLN A 569 11.39 8.93 6.39
C GLN A 569 12.66 9.68 6.82
N THR A 570 13.74 8.95 7.11
CA THR A 570 14.97 9.53 7.70
C THR A 570 15.92 10.14 6.67
N GLY A 571 15.70 9.88 5.38
CA GLY A 571 16.37 10.62 4.33
C GLY A 571 15.95 12.09 4.33
N VAL A 572 16.91 13.02 4.46
CA VAL A 572 16.67 14.43 4.13
C VAL A 572 16.26 14.47 2.66
N LYS A 573 14.95 14.57 2.39
CA LYS A 573 14.44 14.60 1.03
C LYS A 573 14.85 15.93 0.42
N PRO A 574 15.76 15.94 -0.57
CA PRO A 574 16.14 17.17 -1.20
C PRO A 574 14.94 17.81 -1.90
N GLY A 575 14.83 19.14 -1.84
CA GLY A 575 13.79 19.88 -2.56
C GLY A 575 13.83 19.57 -4.06
N ARG A 576 12.68 19.25 -4.66
CA ARG A 576 12.56 18.99 -6.10
C ARG A 576 12.93 20.22 -6.92
N PHE A 577 13.46 19.99 -8.11
CA PHE A 577 13.62 21.07 -9.08
C PHE A 577 12.28 21.63 -9.50
N VAL A 578 12.11 22.95 -9.35
CA VAL A 578 10.95 23.65 -9.87
C VAL A 578 11.03 23.66 -11.40
N PRO A 579 10.00 23.19 -12.13
CA PRO A 579 10.04 23.10 -13.59
C PRO A 579 10.45 24.41 -14.27
N HIS A 580 9.91 25.54 -13.81
CA HIS A 580 10.23 26.86 -14.37
C HIS A 580 11.70 27.28 -14.13
N THR A 581 12.31 26.87 -13.02
CA THR A 581 13.72 27.13 -12.76
C THR A 581 14.60 26.33 -13.72
N VAL A 582 14.26 25.06 -13.96
CA VAL A 582 14.95 24.21 -14.93
C VAL A 582 14.82 24.80 -16.33
N VAL A 583 13.60 25.16 -16.75
CA VAL A 583 13.34 25.78 -18.06
C VAL A 583 14.11 27.09 -18.22
N ASN A 584 14.08 27.99 -17.25
CA ASN A 584 14.83 29.26 -17.31
C ASN A 584 16.33 29.03 -17.43
N LYS A 585 16.89 28.06 -16.70
CA LYS A 585 18.31 27.73 -16.80
C LYS A 585 18.66 27.19 -18.18
N LEU A 586 17.85 26.28 -18.72
CA LEU A 586 18.02 25.77 -20.08
C LEU A 586 17.83 26.87 -21.15
N LEU A 587 16.91 27.80 -20.96
CA LEU A 587 16.71 28.93 -21.86
C LEU A 587 17.88 29.91 -21.83
N VAL A 588 18.45 30.18 -20.65
CA VAL A 588 19.68 30.98 -20.52
C VAL A 588 20.86 30.26 -21.18
N SER A 589 21.00 28.94 -21.00
CA SER A 589 21.98 28.12 -21.71
C SER A 589 21.84 28.23 -23.23
N LEU A 590 20.60 28.14 -23.73
CA LEU A 590 20.27 28.30 -25.14
C LEU A 590 20.50 29.73 -25.65
N HIS A 591 20.30 30.75 -24.82
CA HIS A 591 20.53 32.16 -25.19
C HIS A 591 22.01 32.55 -25.18
N CYS A 592 22.81 31.91 -24.32
CA CYS A 592 24.28 32.03 -24.33
C CYS A 592 24.94 31.30 -25.52
N TYR A 593 24.14 30.70 -26.41
CA TYR A 593 24.57 30.20 -27.71
C TYR A 593 24.98 31.38 -28.61
N GLN A 594 26.27 31.71 -28.63
CA GLN A 594 26.87 32.49 -29.71
C GLN A 594 27.41 31.54 -30.78
N PRO A 595 26.81 31.50 -31.98
CA PRO A 595 27.27 30.62 -33.06
C PRO A 595 28.69 30.96 -33.55
N GLU A 596 29.21 32.16 -33.27
CA GLU A 596 30.54 32.56 -33.74
C GLU A 596 31.71 31.86 -33.01
N ALA A 597 31.50 31.26 -31.84
CA ALA A 597 32.58 30.67 -31.04
C ALA A 597 33.01 29.25 -31.47
N LEU A 598 32.27 28.59 -32.36
CA LEU A 598 32.46 27.15 -32.68
C LEU A 598 32.92 26.85 -34.11
N SER A 599 33.22 27.88 -34.91
CA SER A 599 33.75 27.72 -36.28
C SER A 599 35.13 27.02 -36.36
N ARG A 600 35.75 26.60 -35.25
CA ARG A 600 37.15 26.14 -35.23
C ARG A 600 37.42 24.76 -34.63
N CYS A 601 36.40 24.01 -34.21
CA CYS A 601 36.62 22.71 -33.58
C CYS A 601 36.01 21.58 -34.41
N THR A 602 36.86 20.76 -35.01
CA THR A 602 36.48 19.52 -35.71
C THR A 602 36.41 18.36 -34.73
N THR A 603 35.26 17.70 -34.63
CA THR A 603 35.09 16.38 -33.99
C THR A 603 34.59 15.35 -35.03
N PRO A 604 35.01 14.08 -34.95
CA PRO A 604 34.76 13.09 -36.00
C PRO A 604 33.31 12.59 -35.99
N LEU A 605 32.81 12.30 -37.20
CA LEU A 605 31.45 11.83 -37.52
C LEU A 605 31.07 10.52 -36.83
N SER A 606 29.81 10.41 -36.41
CA SER A 606 29.13 9.15 -36.07
C SER A 606 27.82 9.00 -36.87
N PRO A 607 27.37 7.76 -37.17
CA PRO A 607 26.48 7.46 -38.28
C PRO A 607 24.98 7.60 -37.95
N SER A 608 24.21 7.92 -38.99
CA SER A 608 22.75 8.09 -39.01
C SER A 608 21.98 6.78 -38.80
N THR A 609 20.99 6.73 -37.88
CA THR A 609 19.82 5.81 -37.97
C THR A 609 18.64 6.16 -37.03
N THR A 610 17.45 6.31 -37.64
CA THR A 610 16.07 5.98 -37.19
C THR A 610 15.62 6.21 -35.74
N LEU A 611 14.90 7.32 -35.53
CA LEU A 611 14.21 7.70 -34.30
C LEU A 611 12.83 7.03 -34.16
N GLY A 612 12.61 6.32 -33.05
CA GLY A 612 11.29 6.00 -32.50
C GLY A 612 11.13 6.64 -31.11
N SER A 613 9.90 7.04 -30.75
CA SER A 613 9.49 7.48 -29.40
C SER A 613 9.84 8.91 -28.94
N THR A 614 9.22 9.90 -29.61
CA THR A 614 8.63 11.17 -29.07
C THR A 614 8.10 12.00 -30.24
N ASN A 615 8.74 11.86 -31.41
CA ASN A 615 8.29 12.49 -32.66
C ASN A 615 6.88 12.06 -33.07
N ASP A 616 6.43 10.86 -32.72
CA ASP A 616 5.07 10.43 -33.07
C ASP A 616 3.98 11.16 -32.25
N LEU A 617 4.23 11.49 -30.98
CA LEU A 617 3.31 12.31 -30.16
C LEU A 617 3.19 13.73 -30.71
N LEU A 618 4.29 14.34 -31.16
CA LEU A 618 4.27 15.66 -31.79
C LEU A 618 3.69 15.64 -33.21
N ARG A 619 3.86 14.53 -33.95
CA ARG A 619 3.22 14.31 -35.27
C ARG A 619 1.71 14.10 -35.18
N LEU A 620 1.23 13.49 -34.09
CA LEU A 620 -0.21 13.29 -33.83
C LEU A 620 -0.96 14.60 -33.60
N LEU A 621 -0.30 15.61 -33.04
CA LEU A 621 -0.88 16.95 -32.83
C LEU A 621 -1.02 17.79 -34.11
N ARG A 622 -0.81 17.21 -35.30
CA ARG A 622 -0.96 17.87 -36.62
C ARG A 622 -0.36 19.28 -36.70
N PHE A 623 0.80 19.51 -36.09
CA PHE A 623 1.64 20.65 -36.45
C PHE A 623 2.20 20.40 -37.87
N LYS A 624 1.40 20.73 -38.88
CA LYS A 624 1.74 20.67 -40.31
C LYS A 624 2.63 21.85 -40.75
N GLU A 625 3.07 22.68 -39.83
CA GLU A 625 4.07 23.69 -40.13
C GLU A 625 5.45 23.08 -39.92
N PRO A 626 6.34 23.14 -40.93
CA PRO A 626 7.74 22.80 -40.70
C PRO A 626 8.22 23.67 -39.54
N LEU A 627 8.97 23.08 -38.60
CA LEU A 627 9.74 23.84 -37.61
C LEU A 627 10.36 25.06 -38.32
N PRO A 628 10.35 26.26 -37.71
CA PRO A 628 10.71 27.51 -38.40
C PRO A 628 12.18 27.60 -38.83
N PHE A 629 12.91 26.48 -38.82
CA PHE A 629 14.28 26.33 -39.24
C PHE A 629 14.39 25.10 -40.13
N VAL A 630 14.73 25.34 -41.40
CA VAL A 630 15.22 24.31 -42.32
C VAL A 630 16.72 24.17 -42.09
N GLU A 631 17.16 22.98 -41.67
CA GLU A 631 18.56 22.67 -41.45
C GLU A 631 19.29 22.70 -42.81
N LYS A 632 20.08 23.74 -43.06
CA LYS A 632 20.70 24.01 -44.36
C LYS A 632 22.12 23.46 -44.51
N GLU A 633 22.80 23.05 -43.43
CA GLU A 633 24.18 22.56 -43.52
C GLU A 633 24.48 21.42 -42.53
N VAL A 634 25.10 20.36 -43.04
CA VAL A 634 25.58 19.20 -42.28
C VAL A 634 26.92 19.55 -41.65
N VAL A 635 26.90 20.03 -40.40
CA VAL A 635 28.11 20.26 -39.60
C VAL A 635 28.38 19.02 -38.72
N THR A 636 29.65 18.67 -38.54
CA THR A 636 30.18 17.43 -37.93
C THR A 636 29.91 17.27 -36.43
N ALA A 637 29.25 18.22 -35.79
CA ALA A 637 28.53 18.03 -34.53
C ALA A 637 27.10 18.49 -34.82
N THR A 638 26.11 17.62 -34.61
CA THR A 638 24.74 18.07 -34.81
C THR A 638 24.48 19.19 -33.82
N ARG A 639 23.83 20.28 -34.24
CA ARG A 639 23.51 21.45 -33.40
C ARG A 639 22.86 21.04 -32.06
N GLN A 640 22.20 19.89 -32.08
CA GLN A 640 21.56 19.22 -30.97
C GLN A 640 22.53 18.65 -29.91
N GLU A 641 23.66 18.04 -30.30
CA GLU A 641 24.65 17.48 -29.36
C GLU A 641 25.32 18.56 -28.50
N HIS A 642 25.62 19.72 -29.10
CA HIS A 642 26.26 20.82 -28.38
C HIS A 642 25.29 21.55 -27.44
N ILE A 643 24.04 21.75 -27.88
CA ILE A 643 22.94 22.25 -27.03
C ILE A 643 22.77 21.32 -25.82
N THR A 644 22.79 20.00 -26.03
CA THR A 644 22.73 19.02 -24.96
C THR A 644 23.93 19.16 -24.01
N SER A 645 25.16 19.30 -24.52
CA SER A 645 26.35 19.49 -23.67
C SER A 645 26.31 20.76 -22.81
N VAL A 646 25.86 21.89 -23.37
CA VAL A 646 25.76 23.16 -22.62
C VAL A 646 24.66 23.08 -21.55
N ASN A 647 23.51 22.49 -21.90
CA ASN A 647 22.41 22.27 -20.97
C ASN A 647 22.83 21.34 -19.81
N LEU A 648 23.57 20.28 -20.09
CA LEU A 648 24.11 19.36 -19.10
C LEU A 648 25.13 20.02 -18.17
N ARG A 649 25.96 20.93 -18.68
CA ARG A 649 26.91 21.72 -17.88
C ARG A 649 26.21 22.69 -16.94
N GLU A 650 25.17 23.39 -17.39
CA GLU A 650 24.43 24.31 -16.54
C GLU A 650 23.58 23.58 -15.50
N LEU A 651 23.02 22.42 -15.85
CA LEU A 651 22.36 21.53 -14.89
C LEU A 651 23.34 21.00 -13.84
N SER A 652 24.57 20.63 -14.22
CA SER A 652 25.57 20.15 -13.26
C SER A 652 26.05 21.24 -12.31
N ILE A 653 26.22 22.48 -12.80
CA ILE A 653 26.53 23.64 -11.96
C ILE A 653 25.35 23.97 -11.03
N HIS A 654 24.11 23.85 -11.52
CA HIS A 654 22.93 24.05 -10.69
C HIS A 654 22.85 23.00 -9.58
N LEU A 655 23.06 21.72 -9.91
CA LEU A 655 23.13 20.59 -8.96
C LEU A 655 24.23 20.80 -7.92
N LEU A 656 25.42 21.25 -8.32
CA LEU A 656 26.52 21.58 -7.43
C LEU A 656 26.16 22.70 -6.45
N LYS A 657 25.60 23.81 -6.95
CA LYS A 657 25.15 24.93 -6.11
C LYS A 657 24.02 24.55 -5.16
N TRP A 658 23.12 23.70 -5.65
CA TRP A 658 22.00 23.17 -4.88
C TRP A 658 22.50 22.23 -3.76
N SER A 659 23.48 21.36 -4.05
CA SER A 659 24.14 20.51 -3.06
C SER A 659 24.91 21.32 -2.01
N MET A 660 25.61 22.38 -2.40
CA MET A 660 26.37 23.23 -1.46
C MET A 660 25.47 24.00 -0.49
N THR A 661 24.25 24.33 -0.90
CA THR A 661 23.28 25.05 -0.07
C THR A 661 22.48 24.13 0.87
N HIS A 662 22.39 22.84 0.56
CA HIS A 662 21.58 21.86 1.32
C HIS A 662 22.39 20.75 2.00
N SER A 663 23.73 20.76 1.90
CA SER A 663 24.62 19.80 2.56
C SER A 663 25.00 20.27 3.97
N GLN A 664 24.32 19.75 5.01
CA GLN A 664 24.87 19.75 6.38
C GLN A 664 25.57 18.43 6.76
N SER A 665 25.61 17.41 5.90
CA SER A 665 26.38 16.18 6.16
C SER A 665 27.39 15.88 5.04
N GLY A 666 28.68 15.90 5.39
CA GLY A 666 29.82 15.75 4.48
C GLY A 666 29.96 14.40 3.76
N LYS A 667 28.94 13.51 3.81
CA LYS A 667 28.92 12.24 3.08
C LYS A 667 28.42 12.36 1.63
N LEU A 668 27.67 13.42 1.28
CA LEU A 668 27.20 13.62 -0.10
C LEU A 668 28.30 14.16 -1.04
N VAL A 669 29.25 14.94 -0.53
CA VAL A 669 30.21 15.69 -1.37
C VAL A 669 31.22 14.77 -2.08
N SER A 670 31.63 13.65 -1.46
CA SER A 670 32.62 12.73 -2.06
C SER A 670 32.02 11.81 -3.12
N CYS A 671 30.76 11.41 -3.00
CA CYS A 671 30.07 10.64 -4.05
C CYS A 671 29.70 11.53 -5.24
N PHE A 672 29.31 12.79 -5.02
CA PHE A 672 28.88 13.72 -6.07
C PHE A 672 29.98 14.12 -7.06
N SER A 673 31.25 14.22 -6.62
CA SER A 673 32.38 14.54 -7.52
C SER A 673 32.58 13.49 -8.62
N CYS A 674 32.37 12.21 -8.32
CA CYS A 674 32.46 11.12 -9.31
C CYS A 674 31.14 10.81 -10.03
N THR A 675 29.98 11.25 -9.51
CA THR A 675 28.65 11.00 -10.11
C THR A 675 28.09 12.15 -10.93
N ILE A 676 28.66 13.36 -10.88
CA ILE A 676 28.31 14.42 -11.85
C ILE A 676 28.59 13.98 -13.28
N ASP A 677 29.68 13.23 -13.51
CA ASP A 677 29.95 12.60 -14.80
C ASP A 677 28.91 11.51 -15.13
N SER A 678 28.36 10.81 -14.14
CA SER A 678 27.31 9.79 -14.34
C SER A 678 25.93 10.39 -14.59
N ILE A 679 25.59 11.52 -13.95
CA ILE A 679 24.34 12.27 -14.18
C ILE A 679 24.40 12.95 -15.56
N LEU A 680 25.55 13.52 -15.94
CA LEU A 680 25.78 14.04 -17.29
C LEU A 680 25.67 12.92 -18.31
N VAL A 681 26.29 11.76 -18.06
CA VAL A 681 26.26 10.62 -18.97
C VAL A 681 24.88 9.98 -19.03
N VAL A 682 24.07 9.93 -17.95
CA VAL A 682 22.73 9.31 -17.96
C VAL A 682 21.66 10.24 -18.52
N VAL A 683 21.71 11.54 -18.22
CA VAL A 683 20.84 12.54 -18.88
C VAL A 683 21.24 12.70 -20.35
N ALA A 684 22.54 12.62 -20.68
CA ALA A 684 23.00 12.50 -22.07
C ALA A 684 22.58 11.17 -22.70
N LEU A 685 22.68 10.02 -22.02
CA LEU A 685 22.32 8.69 -22.55
C LEU A 685 20.82 8.52 -22.68
N GLY A 686 19.98 9.12 -21.85
CA GLY A 686 18.53 9.20 -22.05
C GLY A 686 18.17 10.07 -23.26
N PHE A 687 18.99 11.08 -23.54
CA PHE A 687 18.87 11.94 -24.73
C PHE A 687 19.48 11.30 -25.99
N LEU A 688 20.54 10.48 -25.86
CA LEU A 688 21.29 9.79 -26.92
C LEU A 688 20.71 8.40 -27.25
N SER A 689 20.08 7.71 -26.30
CA SER A 689 19.28 6.50 -26.50
C SER A 689 18.07 6.81 -27.39
N ARG A 690 17.48 8.01 -27.20
CA ARG A 690 16.49 8.57 -28.12
C ARG A 690 17.05 8.85 -29.51
N LEU A 691 18.37 8.82 -29.73
CA LEU A 691 19.05 9.02 -31.02
C LEU A 691 19.57 7.72 -31.68
N GLY A 692 19.32 6.54 -31.10
CA GLY A 692 19.46 5.24 -31.78
C GLY A 692 20.88 4.70 -32.03
N LEU A 693 21.70 4.51 -30.98
CA LEU A 693 23.00 3.82 -31.07
C LEU A 693 22.97 2.40 -30.44
N PRO A 694 23.60 1.37 -31.03
CA PRO A 694 23.66 0.03 -30.46
C PRO A 694 24.68 -0.05 -29.30
N VAL A 695 24.26 -0.65 -28.19
CA VAL A 695 25.03 -0.82 -26.93
C VAL A 695 26.02 -1.99 -26.97
N SER A 696 26.35 -2.53 -28.14
CA SER A 696 27.24 -3.70 -28.28
C SER A 696 28.37 -3.44 -29.26
N SER A 697 29.39 -2.68 -28.85
CA SER A 697 30.68 -2.62 -29.53
C SER A 697 31.82 -2.53 -28.49
N PRO A 698 32.97 -3.19 -28.71
CA PRO A 698 34.05 -3.27 -27.71
C PRO A 698 34.82 -1.96 -27.52
N ILE A 699 34.43 -0.88 -28.22
CA ILE A 699 35.12 0.43 -28.21
C ILE A 699 34.69 1.28 -27.01
N CYS A 700 33.65 0.90 -26.26
CA CYS A 700 33.29 1.55 -24.99
C CYS A 700 34.22 1.21 -23.81
N ARG A 701 35.27 0.40 -24.03
CA ARG A 701 36.39 0.28 -23.09
C ARG A 701 37.56 1.11 -23.61
N ILE A 702 37.87 2.17 -22.88
CA ILE A 702 39.12 2.95 -22.95
C ILE A 702 39.16 3.94 -24.13
N GLU A 703 38.76 5.19 -23.89
CA GLU A 703 39.51 6.38 -24.36
C GLU A 703 39.04 7.72 -23.71
N LEU A 704 38.60 7.70 -22.44
CA LEU A 704 38.38 8.91 -21.63
C LEU A 704 39.69 9.53 -21.08
N TRP A 705 40.85 9.11 -21.58
CA TRP A 705 42.18 9.52 -21.10
C TRP A 705 42.90 10.56 -21.96
N ARG A 706 42.20 11.28 -22.86
CA ARG A 706 42.81 12.35 -23.66
C ARG A 706 41.96 13.61 -23.74
N PHE A 707 41.70 14.24 -22.59
CA PHE A 707 41.43 15.68 -22.52
C PHE A 707 42.48 16.38 -21.65
N PRO A 708 43.69 16.68 -22.18
CA PRO A 708 44.76 17.30 -21.40
C PRO A 708 44.44 18.72 -20.91
N GLY A 709 43.42 19.38 -21.50
CA GLY A 709 43.02 20.75 -21.14
C GLY A 709 42.00 20.85 -20.00
N PHE A 710 41.30 19.76 -19.64
CA PHE A 710 40.29 19.80 -18.58
C PHE A 710 40.94 19.84 -17.19
N TYR A 711 42.08 19.18 -17.02
CA TYR A 711 42.83 19.13 -15.75
C TYR A 711 43.57 20.44 -15.44
N SER A 712 44.04 21.19 -16.44
CA SER A 712 44.75 22.46 -16.21
C SER A 712 43.79 23.59 -15.81
N MET A 713 42.61 23.63 -16.44
CA MET A 713 41.56 24.62 -16.13
C MET A 713 40.91 24.36 -14.76
N TRP A 714 40.79 23.09 -14.33
CA TRP A 714 40.33 22.74 -12.98
C TRP A 714 41.35 23.08 -11.89
N ARG A 715 42.65 23.04 -12.18
CA ARG A 715 43.70 23.37 -11.20
C ARG A 715 43.79 24.86 -10.89
N GLU A 716 43.48 25.73 -11.85
CA GLU A 716 43.47 27.19 -11.66
C GLU A 716 42.22 27.69 -10.92
N VAL A 717 41.08 27.01 -11.06
CA VAL A 717 39.82 27.38 -10.41
C VAL A 717 39.74 26.89 -8.96
N CYS A 718 40.54 25.88 -8.56
CA CYS A 718 40.60 25.39 -7.19
C CYS A 718 41.75 26.00 -6.35
N LEU A 719 42.63 26.81 -6.94
CA LEU A 719 43.76 27.46 -6.25
C LEU A 719 43.62 29.00 -6.09
N ASN A 720 42.47 29.55 -6.48
CA ASN A 720 41.98 30.88 -6.09
C ASN A 720 40.60 30.72 -5.46
#